data_AF-A0A954EPT2-F1
#
_entry.id   AF-A0A954EPT2-F1
#
_cell.length_a   1.000
_cell.length_b   1.000
_cell.length_c   1.000
_cell.angle_alpha   90.00
_cell.angle_beta   90.00
_cell.angle_gamma   90.00
#
_symmetry.space_group_name_H-M   'P 1'
#
loop_
_entity.id
_entity.type
_entity.pdbx_description
1 polymer ?
#
loop_
_entity_poly.entity_id
_entity_poly.type
_entity_poly.pdbx_seq_one_letter_code
_entity_poly.pdbx_strand_id
1 'polypeptide(L)'
;MEQSGWRRSGDSGTINWWLGHAVCLSLLGLAWTCLVAAQENVVDRPGEDRALFDALDASQDGKLTLEEYLQAETPEQKVRERDFQLFDWDENQSLSFVEFRTVPGNVPLKWRLRVPHPLFDLSELASQAIEESFGDWAKTPERTIDAREFVTGFLTSFSENKSSRFDPAMVTTVDRNEDGQVSLEESREFLRKQIGVDSMWGSPLILSDGRMVDVGLFYEMDVDATQYLSGNELASLEAARGMSEGSLEIRSRVANPRVDFQTYARDAETSTYDPVAWFREADTNLDTRISREELIDASSPERRDLARWNVGAFDRDGDALLSLSEYLLSMHGNRTMRWEVAPYDRDGDGQLAFSEFRFDHPQDVPILRRFFFGQLDQNHDRRLTPDEYPFVATSTMVHRLSYDGTVCEHFELGTEFPQLCQPRFMPSDGEFRLTELSADRSTPRRFTFDFESRELTKFDNPPNDEVFGDATFFAWAPAGNRFAMLSDGKIHVVLDSSKPQIIPIAPESLKCIRFGEAATWTVDGKSLLLILESGREARVASIHVDDLESPIPKTQQLWTGSSADLESGLALSPDGKRLVLPLYSQNSRRIALHEIDVDNPGAPREIRGDTSTSDVTGCCFSPDGKWLVYTTWERGNRWN
;
A
#
# COMPACT_ATOMS: atom_id res chain seq x y z
N MET A 1 39.88 -27.81 18.58
CA MET A 1 39.26 -28.56 19.70
C MET A 1 38.43 -27.53 20.44
N GLU A 2 37.10 -27.51 20.43
CA GLU A 2 36.09 -28.52 20.16
C GLU A 2 35.07 -28.02 19.11
N GLN A 3 34.46 -28.97 18.42
CA GLN A 3 33.35 -28.79 17.50
C GLN A 3 32.05 -28.70 18.30
N SER A 4 31.21 -27.71 18.05
CA SER A 4 29.77 -27.79 18.34
C SER A 4 29.00 -27.51 17.06
N GLY A 5 28.31 -28.56 16.59
CA GLY A 5 27.69 -28.64 15.27
C GLY A 5 26.49 -27.71 15.09
N TRP A 6 26.51 -27.00 13.96
CA TRP A 6 25.35 -26.34 13.40
C TRP A 6 24.51 -27.35 12.63
N ARG A 7 23.44 -27.82 13.26
CA ARG A 7 22.35 -28.51 12.55
C ARG A 7 21.58 -27.48 11.74
N ARG A 8 21.41 -27.78 10.45
CA ARG A 8 20.48 -27.12 9.52
C ARG A 8 19.06 -27.24 10.06
N SER A 9 18.42 -26.13 10.39
CA SER A 9 16.96 -25.97 10.29
C SER A 9 16.68 -25.07 9.09
N GLY A 10 15.93 -25.59 8.13
CA GLY A 10 15.47 -24.84 6.97
C GLY A 10 14.28 -23.98 7.35
N ASP A 11 14.55 -22.84 7.98
CA ASP A 11 13.55 -21.81 8.21
C ASP A 11 13.66 -20.72 7.14
N SER A 12 12.57 -20.53 6.40
CA SER A 12 12.35 -19.51 5.37
C SER A 12 12.26 -18.07 5.91
N GLY A 13 13.01 -17.77 6.97
CA GLY A 13 13.05 -16.47 7.65
C GLY A 13 14.29 -15.61 7.35
N THR A 14 15.13 -16.02 6.40
CA THR A 14 16.46 -15.41 6.17
C THR A 14 16.39 -13.96 5.67
N ILE A 15 15.43 -13.61 4.81
CA ILE A 15 15.32 -12.23 4.26
C ILE A 15 14.98 -11.21 5.36
N ASN A 16 14.12 -11.57 6.32
CA ASN A 16 13.73 -10.70 7.45
C ASN A 16 14.89 -10.45 8.42
N TRP A 17 15.78 -11.42 8.60
CA TRP A 17 16.94 -11.26 9.48
C TRP A 17 18.05 -10.43 8.81
N TRP A 18 18.26 -10.61 7.49
CA TRP A 18 19.30 -9.87 6.75
C TRP A 18 18.97 -8.39 6.53
N LEU A 19 17.73 -8.04 6.12
CA LEU A 19 17.36 -6.63 5.91
C LEU A 19 17.33 -5.80 7.21
N GLY A 20 17.06 -6.42 8.35
CA GLY A 20 17.04 -5.75 9.66
C GLY A 20 18.40 -5.66 10.37
N HIS A 21 19.25 -6.69 10.27
CA HIS A 21 20.50 -6.76 11.05
C HIS A 21 21.78 -6.49 10.24
N ALA A 22 21.82 -6.79 8.93
CA ALA A 22 23.04 -6.61 8.13
C ALA A 22 23.20 -5.18 7.60
N VAL A 23 22.10 -4.45 7.43
CA VAL A 23 22.13 -3.04 6.98
C VAL A 23 22.81 -2.13 8.02
N CYS A 24 22.83 -2.50 9.31
CA CYS A 24 23.52 -1.76 10.36
C CYS A 24 25.06 -1.94 10.39
N LEU A 25 25.65 -2.91 9.67
CA LEU A 25 27.07 -3.25 9.83
C LEU A 25 27.92 -3.34 8.56
N SER A 26 27.34 -3.34 7.35
CA SER A 26 28.13 -3.56 6.11
C SER A 26 28.23 -2.40 5.12
N LEU A 27 27.66 -1.22 5.39
CA LEU A 27 27.76 -0.08 4.46
C LEU A 27 29.02 0.80 4.64
N LEU A 28 29.83 0.59 5.69
CA LEU A 28 31.13 1.26 5.83
C LEU A 28 32.25 0.66 4.94
N GLY A 29 31.99 -0.44 4.21
CA GLY A 29 33.02 -1.21 3.52
C GLY A 29 32.94 -1.30 1.99
N LEU A 30 31.90 -0.76 1.35
CA LEU A 30 31.63 -0.99 -0.09
C LEU A 30 31.80 0.24 -0.99
N ALA A 31 32.42 1.31 -0.51
CA ALA A 31 32.85 2.44 -1.35
C ALA A 31 33.96 2.07 -2.38
N TRP A 32 34.58 0.88 -2.28
CA TRP A 32 35.77 0.54 -3.07
C TRP A 32 35.48 0.05 -4.50
N THR A 33 34.30 -0.51 -4.80
CA THR A 33 34.08 -1.24 -6.06
C THR A 33 33.33 -0.48 -7.16
N CYS A 34 32.77 0.69 -6.89
CA CYS A 34 31.97 1.43 -7.89
C CYS A 34 32.79 2.21 -8.93
N LEU A 35 34.12 2.25 -8.82
CA LEU A 35 35.00 2.99 -9.74
C LEU A 35 34.95 2.48 -11.20
N VAL A 36 34.36 1.32 -11.47
CA VAL A 36 34.38 0.70 -12.82
C VAL A 36 33.03 0.79 -13.56
N ALA A 37 31.90 1.03 -12.89
CA ALA A 37 30.57 0.94 -13.52
C ALA A 37 30.00 2.27 -14.06
N ALA A 38 30.64 3.41 -13.79
CA ALA A 38 30.18 4.73 -14.29
C ALA A 38 30.52 4.98 -15.79
N GLN A 39 30.90 3.95 -16.54
CA GLN A 39 31.42 4.08 -17.91
C GLN A 39 30.41 3.79 -19.04
N GLU A 40 29.13 3.59 -18.76
CA GLU A 40 28.15 3.36 -19.83
C GLU A 40 27.53 4.66 -20.35
N ASN A 41 27.94 5.02 -21.57
CA ASN A 41 27.39 6.07 -22.43
C ASN A 41 27.52 7.51 -21.94
N VAL A 42 28.74 7.93 -21.58
CA VAL A 42 29.09 9.36 -21.64
C VAL A 42 29.11 9.75 -23.12
N VAL A 43 28.23 10.67 -23.51
CA VAL A 43 28.31 11.36 -24.79
C VAL A 43 29.62 12.15 -24.83
N ASP A 44 30.69 11.54 -25.33
CA ASP A 44 31.86 12.22 -25.90
C ASP A 44 31.31 13.15 -27.01
N ARG A 45 31.48 14.48 -27.09
CA ARG A 45 32.47 15.46 -26.58
C ARG A 45 32.03 16.88 -27.12
N PRO A 46 32.78 18.01 -26.97
CA PRO A 46 34.07 18.18 -26.27
C PRO A 46 34.33 19.52 -25.52
N GLY A 47 34.97 19.42 -24.36
CA GLY A 47 36.12 20.26 -24.02
C GLY A 47 35.85 21.49 -23.16
N GLU A 48 34.65 22.03 -23.08
CA GLU A 48 34.40 23.24 -22.27
C GLU A 48 34.42 22.96 -20.76
N ASP A 49 33.79 21.87 -20.32
CA ASP A 49 33.84 21.40 -18.93
C ASP A 49 35.25 20.96 -18.54
N ARG A 50 35.93 20.24 -19.43
CA ARG A 50 37.32 19.85 -19.25
C ARG A 50 38.25 21.05 -19.25
N ALA A 51 38.02 22.06 -20.10
CA ALA A 51 38.81 23.29 -20.12
C ALA A 51 38.57 24.13 -18.86
N LEU A 52 37.35 24.14 -18.31
CA LEU A 52 37.08 24.79 -17.03
C LEU A 52 37.84 24.09 -15.89
N PHE A 53 37.82 22.76 -15.85
CA PHE A 53 38.58 21.97 -14.88
C PHE A 53 40.09 22.20 -15.04
N ASP A 54 40.62 22.03 -16.26
CA ASP A 54 42.05 22.20 -16.56
C ASP A 54 42.52 23.65 -16.34
N ALA A 55 41.63 24.64 -16.41
CA ALA A 55 41.95 26.04 -16.10
C ALA A 55 42.06 26.29 -14.59
N LEU A 56 41.38 25.50 -13.77
CA LEU A 56 41.46 25.55 -12.30
C LEU A 56 42.61 24.68 -11.77
N ASP A 57 42.93 23.57 -12.45
CA ASP A 57 44.05 22.65 -12.13
C ASP A 57 45.40 23.30 -12.47
N ALA A 58 45.82 24.24 -11.61
CA ALA A 58 47.07 24.96 -11.76
C ALA A 58 48.29 24.04 -11.63
N SER A 59 48.16 22.96 -10.84
CA SER A 59 49.20 21.95 -10.63
C SER A 59 49.36 20.96 -11.79
N GLN A 60 48.32 20.82 -12.63
CA GLN A 60 48.21 19.87 -13.74
C GLN A 60 48.32 18.39 -13.31
N ASP A 61 47.89 18.07 -12.09
CA ASP A 61 47.92 16.71 -11.56
C ASP A 61 46.62 15.92 -11.80
N GLY A 62 45.63 16.56 -12.43
CA GLY A 62 44.34 15.98 -12.76
C GLY A 62 43.34 16.00 -11.61
N LYS A 63 43.63 16.74 -10.54
CA LYS A 63 42.79 16.93 -9.36
C LYS A 63 42.70 18.43 -9.03
N LEU A 64 41.66 18.84 -8.32
CA LEU A 64 41.53 20.20 -7.81
C LEU A 64 41.65 20.19 -6.29
N THR A 65 42.65 20.88 -5.76
CA THR A 65 42.71 21.24 -4.35
C THR A 65 41.62 22.27 -4.01
N LEU A 66 41.35 22.48 -2.72
CA LEU A 66 40.40 23.51 -2.28
C LEU A 66 40.83 24.89 -2.79
N GLU A 67 42.11 25.23 -2.67
CA GLU A 67 42.64 26.52 -3.10
C GLU A 67 42.46 26.77 -4.61
N GLU A 68 42.66 25.73 -5.43
CA GLU A 68 42.43 25.76 -6.88
C GLU A 68 40.94 25.88 -7.20
N TYR A 69 40.10 25.08 -6.54
CA TYR A 69 38.65 25.11 -6.74
C TYR A 69 38.01 26.46 -6.40
N LEU A 70 38.58 27.18 -5.43
CA LEU A 70 38.12 28.52 -5.02
C LEU A 70 38.55 29.65 -5.96
N GLN A 71 39.41 29.41 -6.97
CA GLN A 71 39.83 30.45 -7.93
C GLN A 71 38.75 30.84 -8.95
N ALA A 72 37.66 30.08 -9.07
CA ALA A 72 36.59 30.39 -10.00
C ALA A 72 35.74 31.61 -9.56
N GLU A 73 35.37 32.47 -10.52
CA GLU A 73 34.84 33.83 -10.27
C GLU A 73 33.45 33.91 -9.59
N THR A 74 32.74 32.80 -9.40
CA THR A 74 31.39 32.70 -8.78
C THR A 74 31.15 31.25 -8.33
N PRO A 75 30.36 30.88 -7.29
CA PRO A 75 29.59 31.65 -6.29
C PRO A 75 30.41 32.16 -5.08
N GLU A 76 29.73 32.60 -4.01
CA GLU A 76 30.34 32.97 -2.71
C GLU A 76 31.31 31.89 -2.19
N GLN A 77 32.45 32.31 -1.63
CA GLN A 77 33.53 31.41 -1.22
C GLN A 77 33.05 30.29 -0.28
N LYS A 78 32.22 30.61 0.71
CA LYS A 78 31.70 29.62 1.66
C LYS A 78 30.83 28.54 1.01
N VAL A 79 30.04 28.93 -0.01
CA VAL A 79 29.22 27.98 -0.78
C VAL A 79 30.10 27.01 -1.55
N ARG A 80 31.22 27.49 -2.10
CA ARG A 80 32.21 26.63 -2.78
C ARG A 80 32.99 25.76 -1.79
N GLU A 81 33.34 26.26 -0.62
CA GLU A 81 33.96 25.44 0.44
C GLU A 81 33.04 24.29 0.85
N ARG A 82 31.75 24.57 1.06
CA ARG A 82 30.71 23.57 1.31
C ARG A 82 30.58 22.58 0.16
N ASP A 83 30.46 23.05 -1.08
CA ASP A 83 30.35 22.18 -2.25
C ASP A 83 31.60 21.29 -2.40
N PHE A 84 32.80 21.84 -2.20
CA PHE A 84 34.03 21.07 -2.26
C PHE A 84 34.00 19.88 -1.30
N GLN A 85 33.61 20.11 -0.04
CA GLN A 85 33.50 19.05 0.97
C GLN A 85 32.39 18.05 0.65
N LEU A 86 31.26 18.51 0.10
CA LEU A 86 30.10 17.67 -0.20
C LEU A 86 30.36 16.69 -1.35
N PHE A 87 31.22 17.06 -2.31
CA PHE A 87 31.46 16.30 -3.53
C PHE A 87 32.83 15.60 -3.58
N ASP A 88 33.66 15.73 -2.55
CA ASP A 88 34.87 14.94 -2.30
C ASP A 88 34.50 13.62 -1.61
N TRP A 89 33.93 12.68 -2.37
CA TRP A 89 33.30 11.48 -1.78
C TRP A 89 34.30 10.43 -1.33
N ASP A 90 35.51 10.44 -1.90
CA ASP A 90 36.60 9.58 -1.43
C ASP A 90 37.41 10.25 -0.30
N GLU A 91 36.98 11.42 0.16
CA GLU A 91 37.55 12.22 1.26
C GLU A 91 39.06 12.44 1.11
N ASN A 92 39.55 12.51 -0.14
CA ASN A 92 40.97 12.61 -0.42
C ASN A 92 41.47 14.07 -0.39
N GLN A 93 40.59 15.03 -0.05
CA GLN A 93 40.82 16.47 -0.01
C GLN A 93 41.10 17.08 -1.39
N SER A 94 40.58 16.46 -2.46
CA SER A 94 40.73 16.94 -3.82
C SER A 94 39.58 16.47 -4.72
N LEU A 95 39.07 17.35 -5.57
CA LEU A 95 38.04 16.96 -6.54
C LEU A 95 38.69 16.37 -7.79
N SER A 96 38.39 15.11 -8.09
CA SER A 96 38.63 14.54 -9.41
C SER A 96 37.75 15.20 -10.48
N PHE A 97 38.09 15.00 -11.76
CA PHE A 97 37.24 15.49 -12.86
C PHE A 97 35.81 14.91 -12.83
N VAL A 98 35.63 13.69 -12.32
CA VAL A 98 34.31 13.06 -12.19
C VAL A 98 33.51 13.78 -11.11
N GLU A 99 34.08 13.97 -9.92
CA GLU A 99 33.43 14.68 -8.81
C GLU A 99 33.09 16.12 -9.18
N PHE A 100 34.02 16.83 -9.82
CA PHE A 100 33.80 18.19 -10.30
C PHE A 100 32.56 18.33 -11.19
N ARG A 101 32.29 17.32 -12.04
CA ARG A 101 31.12 17.28 -12.94
C ARG A 101 29.80 17.00 -12.25
N THR A 102 29.82 16.68 -10.95
CA THR A 102 28.62 16.31 -10.21
C THR A 102 28.06 17.48 -9.40
N VAL A 103 28.93 18.46 -9.11
CA VAL A 103 28.59 19.71 -8.43
C VAL A 103 27.61 20.53 -9.26
N PRO A 104 26.40 20.83 -8.76
CA PRO A 104 25.44 21.63 -9.51
C PRO A 104 25.93 23.08 -9.65
N GLY A 105 26.01 23.55 -10.90
CA GLY A 105 26.49 24.88 -11.26
C GLY A 105 27.90 24.90 -11.87
N ASN A 106 28.71 23.87 -11.66
CA ASN A 106 30.04 23.77 -12.30
C ASN A 106 29.94 23.47 -13.80
N VAL A 107 28.95 22.68 -14.19
CA VAL A 107 28.67 22.34 -15.59
C VAL A 107 27.18 22.51 -15.89
N PRO A 108 26.79 22.82 -17.15
CA PRO A 108 25.40 22.76 -17.58
C PRO A 108 24.74 21.43 -17.20
N LEU A 109 23.48 21.49 -16.74
CA LEU A 109 22.74 20.35 -16.20
C LEU A 109 22.77 19.10 -17.10
N LYS A 110 22.62 19.28 -18.42
CA LYS A 110 22.71 18.20 -19.42
C LYS A 110 24.04 17.44 -19.45
N TRP A 111 25.09 17.98 -18.83
CA TRP A 111 26.43 17.40 -18.74
C TRP A 111 26.83 17.05 -17.32
N ARG A 112 25.98 17.39 -16.33
CA ARG A 112 26.18 17.00 -14.93
C ARG A 112 26.18 15.48 -14.84
N LEU A 113 27.03 14.94 -13.98
CA LEU A 113 27.02 13.53 -13.65
C LEU A 113 26.26 13.33 -12.33
N ARG A 114 25.63 12.17 -12.21
CA ARG A 114 24.97 11.72 -10.99
C ARG A 114 25.97 11.47 -9.86
N VAL A 115 25.59 11.86 -8.64
CA VAL A 115 26.28 11.50 -7.39
C VAL A 115 26.04 10.03 -7.02
N PRO A 116 26.97 9.30 -6.38
CA PRO A 116 26.69 7.99 -5.81
C PRO A 116 25.38 7.99 -5.03
N HIS A 117 24.46 7.11 -5.39
CA HIS A 117 23.10 7.13 -4.85
C HIS A 117 22.87 5.87 -4.00
N PRO A 118 22.46 6.00 -2.73
CA PRO A 118 22.39 4.89 -1.76
C PRO A 118 21.37 3.80 -2.13
N LEU A 119 20.38 4.12 -2.98
CA LEU A 119 19.45 3.11 -3.52
C LEU A 119 20.15 2.05 -4.39
N PHE A 120 21.27 2.37 -5.04
CA PHE A 120 22.03 1.35 -5.76
C PHE A 120 22.69 0.37 -4.78
N ASP A 121 23.24 0.86 -3.67
CA ASP A 121 23.81 0.01 -2.62
C ASP A 121 22.73 -0.88 -1.98
N LEU A 122 21.53 -0.32 -1.73
CA LEU A 122 20.38 -1.08 -1.26
C LEU A 122 19.95 -2.16 -2.28
N SER A 123 20.02 -1.86 -3.57
CA SER A 123 19.75 -2.82 -4.65
C SER A 123 20.76 -3.97 -4.69
N GLU A 124 22.04 -3.67 -4.50
CA GLU A 124 23.08 -4.70 -4.44
C GLU A 124 22.93 -5.58 -3.20
N LEU A 125 22.64 -4.99 -2.04
CA LEU A 125 22.35 -5.74 -0.81
C LEU A 125 21.14 -6.66 -0.96
N ALA A 126 20.05 -6.15 -1.55
CA ALA A 126 18.86 -6.98 -1.81
C ALA A 126 19.16 -8.12 -2.79
N SER A 127 19.99 -7.87 -3.81
CA SER A 127 20.41 -8.88 -4.79
C SER A 127 21.21 -9.99 -4.13
N GLN A 128 22.18 -9.64 -3.29
CA GLN A 128 22.95 -10.60 -2.51
C GLN A 128 22.05 -11.44 -1.58
N ALA A 129 21.09 -10.82 -0.90
CA ALA A 129 20.17 -11.52 -0.01
C ALA A 129 19.25 -12.51 -0.76
N ILE A 130 18.80 -12.15 -1.97
CA ILE A 130 18.01 -13.03 -2.83
C ILE A 130 18.87 -14.17 -3.39
N GLU A 131 20.10 -13.90 -3.82
CA GLU A 131 21.02 -14.93 -4.34
C GLU A 131 21.30 -16.04 -3.32
N GLU A 132 21.37 -15.69 -2.03
CA GLU A 132 21.50 -16.64 -0.93
C GLU A 132 20.19 -17.36 -0.60
N SER A 133 19.05 -16.66 -0.68
CA SER A 133 17.75 -17.18 -0.27
C SER A 133 17.07 -18.04 -1.34
N PHE A 134 17.36 -17.78 -2.62
CA PHE A 134 16.70 -18.37 -3.77
C PHE A 134 17.72 -19.01 -4.71
N GLY A 135 17.55 -20.31 -4.99
CA GLY A 135 18.27 -21.00 -6.05
C GLY A 135 19.76 -21.31 -5.79
N ASP A 136 20.40 -20.73 -4.75
CA ASP A 136 21.84 -20.86 -4.53
C ASP A 136 22.62 -20.29 -5.74
N TRP A 137 22.13 -19.19 -6.34
CA TRP A 137 22.61 -18.63 -7.62
C TRP A 137 24.10 -18.29 -7.61
N ALA A 138 24.66 -17.95 -6.46
CA ALA A 138 26.11 -17.77 -6.27
C ALA A 138 26.94 -19.00 -6.69
N LYS A 139 26.37 -20.21 -6.62
CA LYS A 139 27.03 -21.48 -7.01
C LYS A 139 26.62 -21.95 -8.40
N THR A 140 25.38 -21.64 -8.82
CA THR A 140 24.81 -22.06 -10.11
C THR A 140 24.06 -20.90 -10.76
N PRO A 141 24.76 -20.00 -11.48
CA PRO A 141 24.15 -18.81 -12.08
C PRO A 141 23.08 -19.14 -13.14
N GLU A 142 23.23 -20.27 -13.83
CA GLU A 142 22.31 -20.72 -14.89
C GLU A 142 21.03 -21.37 -14.36
N ARG A 143 20.90 -21.51 -13.04
CA ARG A 143 19.69 -22.07 -12.46
C ARG A 143 18.54 -21.09 -12.65
N THR A 144 17.35 -21.61 -12.90
CA THR A 144 16.12 -20.82 -12.88
C THR A 144 15.18 -21.33 -11.79
N ILE A 145 14.21 -20.49 -11.40
CA ILE A 145 13.19 -20.80 -10.41
C ILE A 145 11.82 -20.58 -11.06
N ASP A 146 10.82 -21.39 -10.73
CA ASP A 146 9.45 -21.15 -11.21
C ASP A 146 8.97 -19.75 -10.78
N ALA A 147 8.41 -18.98 -11.71
CA ALA A 147 8.06 -17.59 -11.44
C ALA A 147 7.00 -17.44 -10.34
N ARG A 148 6.06 -18.39 -10.22
CA ARG A 148 5.06 -18.38 -9.14
C ARG A 148 5.69 -18.74 -7.81
N GLU A 149 6.61 -19.70 -7.79
CA GLU A 149 7.37 -20.06 -6.59
C GLU A 149 8.18 -18.85 -6.09
N PHE A 150 8.87 -18.16 -6.99
CA PHE A 150 9.64 -16.96 -6.66
C PHE A 150 8.75 -15.86 -6.06
N VAL A 151 7.67 -15.46 -6.76
CA VAL A 151 6.75 -14.41 -6.28
C VAL A 151 6.09 -14.79 -4.96
N THR A 152 5.68 -16.05 -4.81
CA THR A 152 5.09 -16.54 -3.56
C THR A 152 6.10 -16.45 -2.42
N GLY A 153 7.32 -16.94 -2.62
CA GLY A 153 8.40 -16.86 -1.61
C GLY A 153 8.73 -15.42 -1.24
N PHE A 154 8.85 -14.55 -2.25
CA PHE A 154 9.07 -13.11 -2.08
C PHE A 154 7.97 -12.47 -1.24
N LEU A 155 6.70 -12.61 -1.62
CA LEU A 155 5.56 -12.03 -0.90
C LEU A 155 5.41 -12.60 0.52
N THR A 156 5.68 -13.89 0.70
CA THR A 156 5.62 -14.54 2.02
C THR A 156 6.68 -13.99 2.96
N SER A 157 7.84 -13.56 2.44
CA SER A 157 8.92 -12.97 3.25
C SER A 157 8.52 -11.68 3.97
N PHE A 158 7.54 -10.95 3.44
CA PHE A 158 7.02 -9.72 4.05
C PHE A 158 5.81 -9.94 4.96
N SER A 159 5.20 -11.13 4.94
CA SER A 159 4.01 -11.42 5.75
C SER A 159 4.41 -12.02 7.09
N GLU A 160 3.96 -11.42 8.20
CA GLU A 160 4.18 -11.97 9.55
C GLU A 160 3.54 -13.35 9.71
N ASN A 161 2.44 -13.59 9.00
CA ASN A 161 1.62 -14.79 9.14
C ASN A 161 1.67 -15.75 7.94
N LYS A 162 2.65 -15.57 7.04
CA LYS A 162 2.86 -16.39 5.84
C LYS A 162 1.68 -16.45 4.85
N SER A 163 0.64 -15.64 5.06
CA SER A 163 -0.50 -15.47 4.16
C SER A 163 -0.36 -14.15 3.41
N SER A 164 0.24 -14.20 2.22
CA SER A 164 0.20 -13.06 1.30
C SER A 164 -0.69 -13.40 0.12
N ARG A 165 -1.51 -12.42 -0.28
CA ARG A 165 -2.39 -12.57 -1.44
C ARG A 165 -1.51 -12.56 -2.68
N PHE A 166 -1.45 -13.68 -3.38
CA PHE A 166 -0.73 -13.79 -4.63
C PHE A 166 -1.24 -12.75 -5.63
N ASP A 167 -0.34 -11.93 -6.16
CA ASP A 167 -0.63 -10.98 -7.23
C ASP A 167 -0.09 -11.53 -8.57
N PRO A 168 -0.97 -11.96 -9.49
CA PRO A 168 -0.57 -12.43 -10.81
C PRO A 168 0.23 -11.39 -11.61
N ALA A 169 0.03 -10.09 -11.37
CA ALA A 169 0.74 -9.02 -12.08
C ALA A 169 2.23 -8.97 -11.70
N MET A 170 2.60 -9.43 -10.49
CA MET A 170 4.01 -9.53 -10.11
C MET A 170 4.73 -10.62 -10.90
N VAL A 171 4.06 -11.72 -11.26
CA VAL A 171 4.67 -12.78 -12.09
C VAL A 171 5.07 -12.21 -13.45
N THR A 172 4.18 -11.47 -14.11
CA THR A 172 4.50 -10.82 -15.40
C THR A 172 5.57 -9.74 -15.28
N THR A 173 5.85 -9.25 -14.06
CA THR A 173 6.87 -8.21 -13.84
C THR A 173 8.26 -8.82 -13.66
N VAL A 174 8.35 -10.01 -13.03
CA VAL A 174 9.60 -10.71 -12.78
C VAL A 174 9.99 -11.63 -13.94
N ASP A 175 9.05 -12.39 -14.51
CA ASP A 175 9.25 -13.25 -15.67
C ASP A 175 9.03 -12.42 -16.93
N ARG A 176 10.12 -11.82 -17.43
CA ARG A 176 10.08 -10.83 -18.51
C ARG A 176 10.05 -11.49 -19.88
N ASN A 177 10.69 -12.64 -20.00
CA ASN A 177 10.74 -13.39 -21.26
C ASN A 177 9.52 -14.33 -21.44
N GLU A 178 8.63 -14.40 -20.44
CA GLU A 178 7.40 -15.19 -20.40
C GLU A 178 7.64 -16.71 -20.53
N ASP A 179 8.80 -17.20 -20.06
CA ASP A 179 9.15 -18.62 -20.10
C ASP A 179 8.66 -19.42 -18.88
N GLY A 180 8.00 -18.74 -17.93
CA GLY A 180 7.49 -19.31 -16.69
C GLY A 180 8.57 -19.51 -15.62
N GLN A 181 9.79 -19.07 -15.88
CA GLN A 181 10.94 -19.16 -15.00
C GLN A 181 11.48 -17.76 -14.68
N VAL A 182 12.31 -17.70 -13.65
CA VAL A 182 13.02 -16.50 -13.22
C VAL A 182 14.50 -16.84 -13.17
N SER A 183 15.27 -16.14 -13.98
CA SER A 183 16.72 -16.14 -13.96
C SER A 183 17.28 -15.17 -12.89
N LEU A 184 18.59 -15.26 -12.63
CA LEU A 184 19.27 -14.32 -11.75
C LEU A 184 19.11 -12.87 -12.24
N GLU A 185 19.26 -12.63 -13.55
CA GLU A 185 19.15 -11.29 -14.14
C GLU A 185 17.74 -10.72 -13.98
N GLU A 186 16.71 -11.53 -14.25
CA GLU A 186 15.31 -11.14 -14.04
C GLU A 186 15.00 -10.82 -12.57
N SER A 187 15.59 -11.57 -11.64
CA SER A 187 15.45 -11.29 -10.21
C SER A 187 16.08 -9.94 -9.83
N ARG A 188 17.24 -9.60 -10.39
CA ARG A 188 17.94 -8.31 -10.15
C ARG A 188 17.17 -7.14 -10.77
N GLU A 189 16.68 -7.29 -12.00
CA GLU A 189 15.80 -6.29 -12.63
C GLU A 189 14.53 -6.07 -11.79
N PHE A 190 13.91 -7.16 -11.30
CA PHE A 190 12.74 -7.08 -10.43
C PHE A 190 13.05 -6.31 -9.14
N LEU A 191 14.16 -6.63 -8.46
CA LEU A 191 14.59 -5.95 -7.24
C LEU A 191 14.80 -4.44 -7.43
N ARG A 192 15.42 -4.04 -8.54
CA ARG A 192 15.60 -2.61 -8.88
C ARG A 192 14.26 -1.87 -8.98
N LYS A 193 13.22 -2.53 -9.50
CA LYS A 193 11.85 -2.00 -9.52
C LYS A 193 11.27 -1.90 -8.11
N GLN A 194 11.44 -2.94 -7.29
CA GLN A 194 10.92 -2.98 -5.91
C GLN A 194 11.61 -2.00 -4.94
N ILE A 195 12.77 -1.48 -5.31
CA ILE A 195 13.55 -0.49 -4.54
C ILE A 195 13.34 0.94 -5.06
N GLY A 196 12.71 1.09 -6.24
CA GLY A 196 12.47 2.39 -6.86
C GLY A 196 13.70 2.98 -7.55
N VAL A 197 14.67 2.15 -7.97
CA VAL A 197 15.74 2.57 -8.89
C VAL A 197 15.20 2.67 -10.31
N ASP A 198 14.39 1.68 -10.69
CA ASP A 198 13.67 1.64 -11.95
C ASP A 198 12.15 1.66 -11.69
N SER A 199 11.39 2.18 -12.63
CA SER A 199 9.93 2.11 -12.59
C SER A 199 9.46 0.68 -12.84
N MET A 200 8.21 0.38 -12.48
CA MET A 200 7.61 -0.94 -12.76
C MET A 200 7.60 -1.29 -14.26
N TRP A 201 7.67 -0.28 -15.13
CA TRP A 201 7.78 -0.42 -16.59
C TRP A 201 9.23 -0.43 -17.13
N GLY A 202 10.23 -0.53 -16.25
CA GLY A 202 11.65 -0.71 -16.59
C GLY A 202 12.40 0.55 -17.02
N SER A 203 11.77 1.74 -16.97
CA SER A 203 12.49 3.01 -17.20
C SER A 203 13.20 3.46 -15.92
N PRO A 204 14.43 4.01 -16.00
CA PRO A 204 15.17 4.47 -14.83
C PRO A 204 14.46 5.64 -14.15
N LEU A 205 14.36 5.60 -12.82
CA LEU A 205 13.83 6.69 -12.01
C LEU A 205 14.93 7.65 -11.56
N ILE A 206 16.17 7.19 -11.51
CA ILE A 206 17.36 8.00 -11.22
C ILE A 206 18.13 8.23 -12.53
N LEU A 207 18.12 9.46 -13.02
CA LEU A 207 18.72 9.82 -14.30
C LEU A 207 20.25 9.91 -14.20
N SER A 208 20.92 9.88 -15.35
CA SER A 208 22.39 9.97 -15.45
C SER A 208 22.94 11.32 -15.01
N ASP A 209 22.11 12.38 -15.05
CA ASP A 209 22.46 13.71 -14.58
C ASP A 209 22.21 13.91 -13.08
N GLY A 210 21.69 12.90 -12.37
CA GLY A 210 21.42 12.93 -10.94
C GLY A 210 20.05 13.44 -10.54
N ARG A 211 19.22 13.86 -11.51
CA ARG A 211 17.80 14.15 -11.23
C ARG A 211 17.01 12.86 -11.07
N MET A 212 15.89 12.96 -10.37
CA MET A 212 14.96 11.84 -10.15
C MET A 212 13.60 12.14 -10.74
N VAL A 213 12.92 11.12 -11.26
CA VAL A 213 11.53 11.22 -11.71
C VAL A 213 10.62 11.30 -10.48
N ASP A 214 9.76 12.33 -10.41
CA ASP A 214 8.76 12.53 -9.38
C ASP A 214 7.55 11.63 -9.65
N VAL A 215 7.64 10.39 -9.16
CA VAL A 215 6.58 9.39 -9.28
C VAL A 215 5.38 9.79 -8.44
N GLY A 216 5.61 10.30 -7.22
CA GLY A 216 4.56 10.79 -6.34
C GLY A 216 3.68 11.84 -7.01
N LEU A 217 4.29 12.80 -7.72
CA LEU A 217 3.57 13.82 -8.47
C LEU A 217 2.73 13.25 -9.61
N PHE A 218 3.22 12.24 -10.35
CA PHE A 218 2.44 11.58 -11.40
C PHE A 218 1.09 11.09 -10.87
N TYR A 219 1.11 10.49 -9.67
CA TYR A 219 -0.07 9.93 -9.05
C TYR A 219 -0.92 10.90 -8.27
N GLU A 220 -0.32 12.01 -7.82
CA GLU A 220 -1.11 13.14 -7.36
C GLU A 220 -1.95 13.74 -8.51
N MET A 221 -1.41 13.74 -9.73
CA MET A 221 -2.12 14.25 -10.90
C MET A 221 -3.15 13.28 -11.49
N ASP A 222 -2.91 11.97 -11.42
CA ASP A 222 -3.84 10.91 -11.89
C ASP A 222 -5.01 10.73 -10.91
N VAL A 223 -5.85 11.78 -10.80
CA VAL A 223 -6.94 11.87 -9.82
C VAL A 223 -8.01 10.81 -10.09
N ASP A 224 -8.23 10.46 -11.37
CA ASP A 224 -9.18 9.42 -11.76
C ASP A 224 -8.59 7.99 -11.72
N ALA A 225 -7.32 7.86 -11.32
CA ALA A 225 -6.58 6.61 -11.18
C ALA A 225 -6.59 5.75 -12.44
N THR A 226 -6.61 6.39 -13.62
CA THR A 226 -6.61 5.69 -14.91
C THR A 226 -5.22 5.25 -15.36
N GLN A 227 -4.16 5.66 -14.65
CA GLN A 227 -2.74 5.51 -15.02
C GLN A 227 -2.34 6.31 -16.26
N TYR A 228 -3.16 7.30 -16.64
CA TYR A 228 -2.89 8.23 -17.72
C TYR A 228 -3.25 9.64 -17.30
N LEU A 229 -2.35 10.59 -17.51
CA LEU A 229 -2.67 11.99 -17.28
C LEU A 229 -3.50 12.53 -18.44
N SER A 230 -4.70 12.96 -18.13
CA SER A 230 -5.60 13.66 -19.03
C SER A 230 -5.14 15.11 -19.26
N GLY A 231 -5.64 15.71 -20.34
CA GLY A 231 -5.44 17.14 -20.58
C GLY A 231 -5.90 18.03 -19.42
N ASN A 232 -6.96 17.66 -18.69
CA ASN A 232 -7.49 18.44 -17.57
C ASN A 232 -6.60 18.33 -16.32
N GLU A 233 -6.04 17.15 -16.07
CA GLU A 233 -5.11 16.94 -14.95
C GLU A 233 -3.81 17.72 -15.16
N LEU A 234 -3.29 17.73 -16.39
CA LEU A 234 -2.13 18.56 -16.75
C LEU A 234 -2.42 20.08 -16.62
N ALA A 235 -3.61 20.55 -16.99
CA ALA A 235 -3.99 21.95 -16.79
C ALA A 235 -4.09 22.32 -15.29
N SER A 236 -4.58 21.38 -14.47
CA SER A 236 -4.70 21.58 -13.04
C SER A 236 -3.32 21.70 -12.38
N LEU A 237 -2.33 20.92 -12.85
CA LEU A 237 -0.93 21.06 -12.44
C LEU A 237 -0.35 22.42 -12.82
N GLU A 238 -0.56 22.88 -14.07
CA GLU A 238 -0.09 24.20 -14.52
C GLU A 238 -0.60 25.31 -13.60
N ALA A 239 -1.90 25.27 -13.30
CA ALA A 239 -2.53 26.22 -12.39
C ALA A 239 -1.94 26.15 -10.97
N ALA A 240 -1.73 24.94 -10.42
CA ALA A 240 -1.15 24.75 -9.10
C ALA A 240 0.31 25.24 -9.01
N ARG A 241 1.07 25.13 -10.10
CA ARG A 241 2.47 25.60 -10.19
C ARG A 241 2.60 27.06 -10.63
N GLY A 242 1.50 27.78 -10.80
CA GLY A 242 1.52 29.17 -11.28
C GLY A 242 2.03 29.32 -12.71
N MET A 243 1.98 28.25 -13.50
CA MET A 243 2.36 28.23 -14.91
C MET A 243 1.19 28.65 -15.80
N SER A 244 1.50 29.20 -16.98
CA SER A 244 0.47 29.54 -17.97
C SER A 244 -0.11 28.28 -18.60
N GLU A 245 -1.42 28.27 -18.86
CA GLU A 245 -2.07 27.13 -19.50
C GLU A 245 -1.41 26.77 -20.85
N GLY A 246 -1.02 25.51 -21.01
CA GLY A 246 -0.38 24.98 -22.21
C GLY A 246 1.13 25.20 -22.27
N SER A 247 1.77 25.63 -21.18
CA SER A 247 3.23 25.77 -21.13
C SER A 247 3.97 24.47 -20.86
N LEU A 248 3.32 23.42 -20.35
CA LEU A 248 3.98 22.13 -20.18
C LEU A 248 4.34 21.55 -21.55
N GLU A 249 5.64 21.38 -21.79
CA GLU A 249 6.15 20.88 -23.07
C GLU A 249 5.56 19.50 -23.41
N ILE A 250 5.28 18.68 -22.39
CA ILE A 250 4.64 17.36 -22.52
C ILE A 250 3.31 17.42 -23.30
N ARG A 251 2.53 18.51 -23.17
CA ARG A 251 1.28 18.70 -23.91
C ARG A 251 1.52 18.89 -25.41
N SER A 252 2.64 19.49 -25.79
CA SER A 252 3.00 19.73 -27.19
C SER A 252 3.57 18.49 -27.90
N ARG A 253 4.10 17.54 -27.12
CA ARG A 253 4.77 16.33 -27.62
C ARG A 253 3.81 15.18 -27.91
N VAL A 254 2.59 15.21 -27.38
CA VAL A 254 1.63 14.10 -27.49
C VAL A 254 0.40 14.54 -28.30
N ALA A 255 0.11 13.81 -29.39
CA ALA A 255 -1.02 14.09 -30.27
C ALA A 255 -2.40 13.73 -29.65
N ASN A 256 -2.40 13.07 -28.49
CA ASN A 256 -3.58 12.58 -27.78
C ASN A 256 -3.53 13.12 -26.33
N PRO A 257 -4.65 13.51 -25.70
CA PRO A 257 -4.64 14.15 -24.39
C PRO A 257 -4.50 13.14 -23.25
N ARG A 258 -3.81 12.02 -23.47
CA ARG A 258 -3.53 10.97 -22.48
C ARG A 258 -2.05 10.66 -22.47
N VAL A 259 -1.39 10.98 -21.37
CA VAL A 259 0.05 10.80 -21.17
C VAL A 259 0.25 9.64 -20.21
N ASP A 260 0.87 8.55 -20.67
CA ASP A 260 1.27 7.45 -19.79
C ASP A 260 2.52 7.80 -18.97
N PHE A 261 2.82 6.97 -17.98
CA PHE A 261 3.98 7.18 -17.11
C PHE A 261 5.31 7.20 -17.88
N GLN A 262 5.49 6.35 -18.89
CA GLN A 262 6.74 6.30 -19.66
C GLN A 262 6.97 7.61 -20.43
N THR A 263 5.91 8.20 -20.97
CA THR A 263 5.95 9.49 -21.64
C THR A 263 6.23 10.61 -20.63
N TYR A 264 5.57 10.57 -19.46
CA TYR A 264 5.84 11.48 -18.36
C TYR A 264 7.32 11.44 -17.92
N ALA A 265 7.85 10.27 -17.60
CA ALA A 265 9.22 10.08 -17.12
C ALA A 265 10.30 10.51 -18.12
N ARG A 266 9.97 10.58 -19.43
CA ARG A 266 10.88 11.08 -20.47
C ARG A 266 10.92 12.60 -20.57
N ASP A 267 9.90 13.30 -20.07
CA ASP A 267 9.88 14.75 -20.03
C ASP A 267 10.58 15.26 -18.78
N ALA A 268 11.90 15.38 -18.87
CA ALA A 268 12.72 15.77 -17.73
C ALA A 268 12.42 17.18 -17.20
N GLU A 269 11.81 18.07 -17.97
CA GLU A 269 11.49 19.43 -17.50
C GLU A 269 10.32 19.43 -16.53
N THR A 270 9.33 18.56 -16.78
CA THR A 270 8.09 18.54 -16.00
C THR A 270 8.07 17.44 -14.93
N SER A 271 8.74 16.32 -15.21
CA SER A 271 8.61 15.09 -14.42
C SER A 271 9.73 14.85 -13.42
N THR A 272 10.75 15.70 -13.38
CA THR A 272 11.93 15.46 -12.54
C THR A 272 12.14 16.53 -11.48
N TYR A 273 12.86 16.14 -10.45
CA TYR A 273 13.38 17.02 -9.42
C TYR A 273 14.86 16.74 -9.17
N ASP A 274 15.56 17.70 -8.56
CA ASP A 274 16.98 17.60 -8.26
C ASP A 274 17.19 17.50 -6.73
N PRO A 275 17.27 16.29 -6.16
CA PRO A 275 17.41 16.14 -4.72
C PRO A 275 18.73 16.74 -4.19
N VAL A 276 19.80 16.75 -5.00
CA VAL A 276 21.09 17.32 -4.61
C VAL A 276 20.99 18.85 -4.55
N ALA A 277 20.26 19.48 -5.48
CA ALA A 277 19.99 20.90 -5.41
C ALA A 277 19.15 21.25 -4.17
N TRP A 278 18.09 20.49 -3.89
CA TRP A 278 17.27 20.69 -2.69
C TRP A 278 18.05 20.52 -1.40
N PHE A 279 18.96 19.54 -1.34
CA PHE A 279 19.86 19.39 -0.19
C PHE A 279 20.69 20.66 0.04
N ARG A 280 21.32 21.17 -1.02
CA ARG A 280 22.17 22.38 -0.97
C ARG A 280 21.39 23.65 -0.63
N GLU A 281 20.10 23.70 -0.98
CA GLU A 281 19.20 24.80 -0.64
C GLU A 281 18.74 24.74 0.82
N ALA A 282 18.57 23.52 1.36
CA ALA A 282 18.19 23.31 2.76
C ALA A 282 19.35 23.52 3.73
N ASP A 283 20.58 23.17 3.35
CA ASP A 283 21.82 23.44 4.10
C ASP A 283 22.14 24.95 4.10
N THR A 284 21.50 25.67 5.02
CA THR A 284 21.58 27.14 5.11
C THR A 284 22.77 27.62 5.90
N ASN A 285 23.24 26.81 6.87
CA ASN A 285 24.40 27.12 7.67
C ASN A 285 25.73 26.72 6.97
N LEU A 286 25.64 25.99 5.84
CA LEU A 286 26.73 25.55 4.99
C LEU A 286 27.67 24.54 5.67
N ASP A 287 27.14 23.70 6.56
CA ASP A 287 27.89 22.70 7.31
C ASP A 287 27.95 21.31 6.65
N THR A 288 27.42 21.18 5.42
CA THR A 288 27.36 19.94 4.61
C THR A 288 26.41 18.88 5.17
N ARG A 289 25.57 19.25 6.13
CA ARG A 289 24.53 18.41 6.71
C ARG A 289 23.21 19.17 6.71
N ILE A 290 22.12 18.47 7.00
CA ILE A 290 20.81 19.08 7.17
C ILE A 290 20.31 18.78 8.57
N SER A 291 20.08 19.84 9.33
CA SER A 291 19.35 19.77 10.60
C SER A 291 17.84 19.59 10.39
N ARG A 292 17.13 19.18 11.45
CA ARG A 292 15.66 19.09 11.42
C ARG A 292 15.01 20.43 11.08
N GLU A 293 15.52 21.51 11.67
CA GLU A 293 15.00 22.86 11.45
C GLU A 293 15.17 23.29 9.99
N GLU A 294 16.35 23.07 9.42
CA GLU A 294 16.63 23.32 8.00
C GLU A 294 15.73 22.52 7.08
N LEU A 295 15.53 21.23 7.36
CA LEU A 295 14.64 20.40 6.57
C LEU A 295 13.19 20.90 6.64
N ILE A 296 12.69 21.28 7.82
CA ILE A 296 11.34 21.81 8.00
C ILE A 296 11.16 23.14 7.25
N ASP A 297 12.14 24.05 7.35
CA ASP A 297 12.08 25.37 6.71
C ASP A 297 12.13 25.26 5.18
N ALA A 298 12.92 24.32 4.65
CA ALA A 298 12.97 24.03 3.21
C ALA A 298 11.76 23.24 2.69
N SER A 299 10.92 22.68 3.58
CA SER A 299 9.80 21.82 3.19
C SER A 299 8.56 22.59 2.73
N SER A 300 7.89 22.06 1.70
CA SER A 300 6.52 22.46 1.37
C SER A 300 5.57 22.15 2.53
N PRO A 301 4.46 22.89 2.70
CA PRO A 301 3.53 22.70 3.81
C PRO A 301 3.09 21.25 4.02
N GLU A 302 2.87 20.50 2.95
CA GLU A 302 2.43 19.10 2.95
C GLU A 302 3.52 18.14 3.46
N ARG A 303 4.80 18.51 3.31
CA ARG A 303 5.96 17.68 3.67
C ARG A 303 6.64 18.11 4.97
N ARG A 304 6.20 19.21 5.59
CA ARG A 304 6.75 19.68 6.87
C ARG A 304 6.58 18.66 7.99
N ASP A 305 5.44 18.00 8.02
CA ASP A 305 5.21 16.96 9.00
C ASP A 305 6.20 15.83 8.75
N LEU A 306 6.31 15.32 7.51
CA LEU A 306 7.27 14.29 7.12
C LEU A 306 8.72 14.60 7.57
N ALA A 307 9.15 15.87 7.47
CA ALA A 307 10.49 16.31 7.93
C ALA A 307 10.74 16.07 9.43
N ARG A 308 9.72 16.11 10.29
CA ARG A 308 9.86 15.93 11.75
C ARG A 308 10.39 14.55 12.11
N TRP A 309 9.93 13.51 11.41
CA TRP A 309 10.30 12.11 11.68
C TRP A 309 11.49 11.64 10.83
N ASN A 310 11.72 12.24 9.66
CA ASN A 310 12.79 11.78 8.75
C ASN A 310 14.18 11.87 9.35
N VAL A 311 14.54 12.98 10.01
CA VAL A 311 15.93 13.14 10.50
C VAL A 311 16.31 12.02 11.46
N GLY A 312 15.49 11.76 12.49
CA GLY A 312 15.81 10.72 13.45
C GLY A 312 15.74 9.30 12.89
N ALA A 313 14.92 9.05 11.86
CA ALA A 313 14.77 7.72 11.27
C ALA A 313 15.89 7.37 10.28
N PHE A 314 16.48 8.39 9.63
CA PHE A 314 17.48 8.19 8.57
C PHE A 314 18.88 8.64 8.95
N ASP A 315 19.07 9.22 10.14
CA ASP A 315 20.37 9.46 10.78
C ASP A 315 21.00 8.13 11.21
N ARG A 316 21.93 7.63 10.41
CA ARG A 316 22.57 6.31 10.57
C ARG A 316 23.80 6.38 11.45
N ASP A 317 24.51 7.49 11.44
CA ASP A 317 25.71 7.67 12.26
C ASP A 317 25.40 8.25 13.66
N GLY A 318 24.17 8.69 13.89
CA GLY A 318 23.65 9.14 15.18
C GLY A 318 24.05 10.57 15.51
N ASP A 319 24.42 11.38 14.51
CA ASP A 319 24.85 12.77 14.69
C ASP A 319 23.68 13.77 14.80
N ALA A 320 22.44 13.28 14.70
CA ALA A 320 21.18 14.00 14.69
C ALA A 320 20.99 14.95 13.49
N LEU A 321 21.77 14.76 12.43
CA LEU A 321 21.71 15.48 11.17
C LEU A 321 21.52 14.49 10.01
N LEU A 322 21.29 15.00 8.82
CA LEU A 322 21.29 14.19 7.60
C LEU A 322 22.49 14.58 6.73
N SER A 323 23.37 13.63 6.47
CA SER A 323 24.31 13.69 5.35
C SER A 323 23.57 13.62 4.00
N LEU A 324 24.26 14.00 2.91
CA LEU A 324 23.68 13.89 1.56
C LEU A 324 23.23 12.46 1.25
N SER A 325 24.00 11.45 1.67
CA SER A 325 23.65 10.05 1.46
C SER A 325 22.37 9.68 2.22
N GLU A 326 22.25 10.06 3.48
CA GLU A 326 21.05 9.78 4.28
C GLU A 326 19.83 10.53 3.75
N TYR A 327 20.01 11.80 3.36
CA TYR A 327 18.95 12.58 2.73
C TYR A 327 18.45 11.95 1.42
N LEU A 328 19.34 11.50 0.53
CA LEU A 328 18.97 10.83 -0.72
C LEU A 328 18.20 9.52 -0.50
N LEU A 329 18.46 8.84 0.62
CA LEU A 329 17.74 7.64 1.01
C LEU A 329 16.45 7.91 1.78
N SER A 330 16.31 9.09 2.40
CA SER A 330 15.15 9.46 3.21
C SER A 330 13.86 9.55 2.39
N MET A 331 12.72 9.48 3.06
CA MET A 331 11.42 9.75 2.43
C MET A 331 11.30 11.19 1.92
N HIS A 332 12.17 12.08 2.39
CA HIS A 332 12.20 13.46 1.93
C HIS A 332 12.88 13.60 0.57
N GLY A 333 14.07 12.99 0.42
CA GLY A 333 14.83 12.98 -0.83
C GLY A 333 14.29 12.01 -1.89
N ASN A 334 13.55 10.97 -1.49
CA ASN A 334 13.00 9.96 -2.36
C ASN A 334 11.48 10.15 -2.58
N ARG A 335 11.06 10.54 -3.79
CA ARG A 335 9.64 10.72 -4.18
C ARG A 335 9.09 9.62 -5.08
N THR A 336 9.56 8.39 -4.89
CA THR A 336 9.01 7.21 -5.59
C THR A 336 7.56 6.89 -5.18
N MET A 337 7.13 7.37 -4.00
CA MET A 337 5.75 7.33 -3.53
C MET A 337 5.38 8.65 -2.84
N ARG A 338 4.09 8.80 -2.55
CA ARG A 338 3.53 9.93 -1.78
C ARG A 338 3.67 9.70 -0.28
N TRP A 339 4.91 9.71 0.22
CA TRP A 339 5.22 9.45 1.63
C TRP A 339 4.62 10.48 2.60
N GLU A 340 4.18 11.63 2.11
CA GLU A 340 3.47 12.64 2.90
C GLU A 340 2.01 12.27 3.21
N VAL A 341 1.45 11.26 2.53
CA VAL A 341 0.09 10.79 2.79
C VAL A 341 0.11 9.82 3.96
N ALA A 342 -0.47 10.22 5.08
CA ALA A 342 -0.58 9.36 6.26
C ALA A 342 -1.36 8.07 5.93
N PRO A 343 -0.78 6.88 6.21
CA PRO A 343 -1.48 5.60 6.11
C PRO A 343 -2.56 5.51 7.20
N TYR A 344 -3.41 4.49 7.09
CA TYR A 344 -4.48 4.25 8.05
C TYR A 344 -4.10 3.11 8.98
N ASP A 345 -4.28 3.33 10.28
CA ASP A 345 -4.42 2.26 11.26
C ASP A 345 -5.78 1.61 10.99
N ARG A 346 -5.75 0.47 10.30
CA ARG A 346 -6.96 -0.17 9.75
C ARG A 346 -7.61 -1.04 10.80
N ASP A 347 -6.83 -1.66 11.68
CA ASP A 347 -7.34 -2.51 12.75
C ASP A 347 -7.56 -1.77 14.07
N GLY A 348 -7.32 -0.46 14.11
CA GLY A 348 -7.69 0.47 15.18
C GLY A 348 -6.98 0.20 16.51
N ASP A 349 -5.82 -0.46 16.47
CA ASP A 349 -5.06 -0.82 17.67
C ASP A 349 -4.22 0.35 18.23
N GLY A 350 -4.23 1.50 17.54
CA GLY A 350 -3.48 2.69 17.92
C GLY A 350 -2.00 2.62 17.56
N GLN A 351 -1.61 1.64 16.77
CA GLN A 351 -0.28 1.46 16.20
C GLN A 351 -0.43 1.18 14.70
N LEU A 352 0.70 1.07 14.00
CA LEU A 352 0.70 0.74 12.58
C LEU A 352 1.60 -0.46 12.30
N ALA A 353 1.01 -1.57 11.86
CA ALA A 353 1.77 -2.71 11.39
C ALA A 353 2.27 -2.51 9.95
N PHE A 354 3.30 -3.26 9.53
CA PHE A 354 3.80 -3.20 8.15
C PHE A 354 2.71 -3.52 7.09
N SER A 355 1.74 -4.36 7.45
CA SER A 355 0.57 -4.66 6.61
C SER A 355 -0.33 -3.46 6.37
N GLU A 356 -0.32 -2.47 7.26
CA GLU A 356 -1.16 -1.27 7.24
C GLU A 356 -0.42 -0.03 6.73
N PHE A 357 0.91 -0.03 6.85
CA PHE A 357 1.81 0.95 6.26
C PHE A 357 1.79 0.89 4.73
N ARG A 358 0.66 1.24 4.12
CA ARG A 358 0.38 1.21 2.68
C ARG A 358 -0.09 2.58 2.23
N PHE A 359 0.33 2.93 1.03
CA PHE A 359 -0.03 4.17 0.34
C PHE A 359 -0.81 3.69 -0.88
N ASP A 360 -2.14 3.87 -0.90
CA ASP A 360 -3.06 3.21 -1.85
C ASP A 360 -2.74 3.55 -3.31
N HIS A 361 -1.84 2.79 -3.91
CA HIS A 361 -1.14 3.19 -5.12
C HIS A 361 -0.77 1.96 -6.01
N PRO A 362 -0.96 1.99 -7.34
CA PRO A 362 -0.68 0.86 -8.24
C PRO A 362 0.79 0.40 -8.33
N GLN A 363 1.75 1.27 -8.03
CA GLN A 363 3.13 0.85 -7.75
C GLN A 363 3.24 0.55 -6.26
N ASP A 364 3.25 -0.73 -5.88
CA ASP A 364 3.73 -1.17 -4.57
C ASP A 364 5.23 -1.46 -4.71
N VAL A 365 6.07 -0.74 -3.96
CA VAL A 365 7.51 -1.00 -3.82
C VAL A 365 7.78 -1.62 -2.45
N PRO A 366 7.40 -2.89 -2.21
CA PRO A 366 7.39 -3.52 -0.90
C PRO A 366 8.78 -3.54 -0.24
N ILE A 367 9.88 -3.63 -1.00
CA ILE A 367 11.23 -3.61 -0.42
C ILE A 367 11.56 -2.22 0.12
N LEU A 368 11.38 -1.17 -0.68
CA LEU A 368 11.62 0.20 -0.23
C LEU A 368 10.72 0.55 0.97
N ARG A 369 9.43 0.18 0.89
CA ARG A 369 8.45 0.36 1.96
C ARG A 369 8.87 -0.36 3.25
N ARG A 370 9.37 -1.60 3.13
CA ARG A 370 9.85 -2.40 4.28
C ARG A 370 11.11 -1.80 4.88
N PHE A 371 12.04 -1.36 4.03
CA PHE A 371 13.25 -0.69 4.47
C PHE A 371 12.89 0.57 5.27
N PHE A 372 12.03 1.43 4.73
CA PHE A 372 11.56 2.64 5.41
C PHE A 372 10.80 2.38 6.70
N PHE A 373 9.91 1.38 6.72
CA PHE A 373 9.22 0.97 7.96
C PHE A 373 10.23 0.62 9.05
N GLY A 374 11.29 -0.13 8.72
CA GLY A 374 12.34 -0.49 9.68
C GLY A 374 13.25 0.66 10.11
N GLN A 375 13.39 1.72 9.29
CA GLN A 375 14.09 2.95 9.69
C GLN A 375 13.25 3.79 10.66
N LEU A 376 11.93 3.81 10.46
CA LEU A 376 10.98 4.53 11.32
C LEU A 376 10.74 3.83 12.67
N ASP A 377 10.76 2.50 12.69
CA ASP A 377 10.63 1.66 13.88
C ASP A 377 11.91 1.71 14.72
N GLN A 378 12.09 2.83 15.43
CA GLN A 378 13.31 3.13 16.19
C GLN A 378 13.45 2.23 17.42
N ASN A 379 12.33 1.76 17.98
CA ASN A 379 12.33 0.88 19.14
C ASN A 379 12.42 -0.62 18.76
N HIS A 380 12.29 -0.94 17.47
CA HIS A 380 12.34 -2.28 16.87
C HIS A 380 11.25 -3.24 17.37
N ASP A 381 10.08 -2.71 17.72
CA ASP A 381 8.92 -3.49 18.17
C ASP A 381 8.04 -4.00 17.01
N ARG A 382 8.40 -3.65 15.76
CA ARG A 382 7.72 -4.00 14.50
C ARG A 382 6.36 -3.32 14.33
N ARG A 383 6.11 -2.26 15.07
CA ARG A 383 4.94 -1.40 14.95
C ARG A 383 5.44 0.05 14.86
N LEU A 384 4.64 0.93 14.28
CA LEU A 384 4.93 2.36 14.32
C LEU A 384 3.91 3.03 15.23
N THR A 385 4.42 3.80 16.18
CA THR A 385 3.61 4.67 17.04
C THR A 385 3.51 6.08 16.44
N PRO A 386 2.57 6.92 16.91
CA PRO A 386 2.46 8.32 16.44
C PRO A 386 3.73 9.16 16.66
N ASP A 387 4.58 8.74 17.61
CA ASP A 387 5.88 9.38 17.87
C ASP A 387 6.92 9.02 16.79
N GLU A 388 6.76 7.88 16.12
CA GLU A 388 7.66 7.39 15.07
C GLU A 388 7.19 7.79 13.68
N TYR A 389 5.88 7.75 13.41
CA TYR A 389 5.34 8.12 12.11
C TYR A 389 3.85 8.52 12.18
N PRO A 390 3.39 9.53 11.41
CA PRO A 390 2.00 9.95 11.42
C PRO A 390 1.12 8.94 10.68
N PHE A 391 0.01 8.55 11.29
CA PHE A 391 -1.05 7.78 10.65
C PHE A 391 -2.42 8.28 11.09
N VAL A 392 -3.43 7.94 10.30
CA VAL A 392 -4.83 8.26 10.59
C VAL A 392 -5.40 7.07 11.37
N ALA A 393 -5.71 7.31 12.65
CA ALA A 393 -6.52 6.38 13.44
C ALA A 393 -7.90 6.25 12.79
N THR A 394 -8.33 5.02 12.49
CA THR A 394 -9.71 4.78 12.08
C THR A 394 -10.58 4.58 13.32
N SER A 395 -11.68 5.33 13.42
CA SER A 395 -12.71 5.06 14.41
C SER A 395 -13.96 4.50 13.70
N THR A 396 -14.41 3.34 14.17
CA THR A 396 -15.72 2.82 13.76
C THR A 396 -16.79 3.50 14.61
N MET A 397 -17.73 4.19 13.96
CA MET A 397 -18.90 4.80 14.62
C MET A 397 -20.14 3.92 14.44
N VAL A 398 -20.88 3.72 15.54
CA VAL A 398 -22.16 3.00 15.52
C VAL A 398 -23.30 4.01 15.57
N HIS A 399 -24.24 3.86 14.66
CA HIS A 399 -25.42 4.71 14.56
C HIS A 399 -26.68 3.91 14.84
N ARG A 400 -27.59 4.52 15.59
CA ARG A 400 -28.92 3.98 15.84
C ARG A 400 -29.95 4.96 15.30
N LEU A 401 -30.74 4.50 14.34
CA LEU A 401 -31.76 5.27 13.65
C LEU A 401 -33.14 4.68 13.93
N SER A 402 -34.08 5.50 14.38
CA SER A 402 -35.49 5.11 14.39
C SER A 402 -35.95 4.94 12.96
N TYR A 403 -36.68 3.87 12.68
CA TYR A 403 -37.02 3.53 11.29
C TYR A 403 -37.89 4.60 10.58
N ASP A 404 -38.63 5.41 11.33
CA ASP A 404 -39.34 6.58 10.81
C ASP A 404 -38.43 7.79 10.49
N GLY A 405 -37.12 7.66 10.74
CA GLY A 405 -36.09 8.66 10.47
C GLY A 405 -36.08 9.83 11.46
N THR A 406 -36.84 9.74 12.55
CA THR A 406 -37.06 10.88 13.47
C THR A 406 -36.01 11.03 14.56
N VAL A 407 -35.29 9.96 14.90
CA VAL A 407 -34.26 9.93 15.96
C VAL A 407 -33.01 9.22 15.43
N CYS A 408 -31.87 9.90 15.48
CA CYS A 408 -30.54 9.33 15.19
C CYS A 408 -29.61 9.56 16.39
N GLU A 409 -29.05 8.48 16.95
CA GLU A 409 -28.09 8.49 18.05
C GLU A 409 -26.74 7.95 17.56
N HIS A 410 -25.65 8.51 18.09
CA HIS A 410 -24.27 8.19 17.70
C HIS A 410 -23.49 7.65 18.90
N PHE A 411 -22.72 6.58 18.70
CA PHE A 411 -21.86 5.98 19.71
C PHE A 411 -20.46 5.77 19.12
N GLU A 412 -19.45 6.32 19.79
CA GLU A 412 -18.05 6.07 19.51
C GLU A 412 -17.62 4.79 20.23
N LEU A 413 -17.00 3.86 19.50
CA LEU A 413 -16.46 2.63 20.09
C LEU A 413 -15.05 2.91 20.62
N GLY A 414 -14.75 2.42 21.82
CA GLY A 414 -13.40 2.50 22.38
C GLY A 414 -12.41 1.53 21.72
N THR A 415 -11.16 1.59 22.15
CA THR A 415 -9.99 0.79 21.69
C THR A 415 -10.17 -0.73 21.78
N GLU A 416 -11.21 -1.21 22.46
CA GLU A 416 -11.53 -2.65 22.55
C GLU A 416 -12.34 -3.18 21.35
N PHE A 417 -12.91 -2.31 20.49
CA PHE A 417 -13.79 -2.72 19.38
C PHE A 417 -13.52 -1.94 18.08
N PRO A 418 -12.36 -2.13 17.45
CA PRO A 418 -11.90 -1.26 16.37
C PRO A 418 -12.59 -1.49 15.01
N GLN A 419 -13.13 -2.69 14.75
CA GLN A 419 -13.90 -3.00 13.55
C GLN A 419 -15.23 -3.68 13.89
N LEU A 420 -16.35 -3.03 13.55
CA LEU A 420 -17.67 -3.65 13.56
C LEU A 420 -18.22 -3.70 12.14
N CYS A 421 -18.35 -4.91 11.62
CA CYS A 421 -18.84 -5.15 10.26
C CYS A 421 -20.38 -5.30 10.23
N GLN A 422 -21.01 -5.88 11.27
CA GLN A 422 -22.47 -5.73 11.48
C GLN A 422 -22.90 -5.67 12.95
N PRO A 423 -23.78 -4.72 13.31
CA PRO A 423 -24.55 -4.83 14.55
C PRO A 423 -25.55 -6.01 14.44
N ARG A 424 -25.85 -6.71 15.53
CA ARG A 424 -26.96 -7.69 15.58
C ARG A 424 -27.81 -7.50 16.85
N PHE A 425 -29.08 -7.84 16.75
CA PHE A 425 -29.97 -7.94 17.91
C PHE A 425 -30.18 -9.41 18.28
N MET A 426 -30.12 -9.73 19.58
CA MET A 426 -30.51 -11.06 20.04
C MET A 426 -32.05 -11.16 20.19
N PRO A 427 -32.68 -12.27 19.77
CA PRO A 427 -34.14 -12.40 19.76
C PRO A 427 -34.81 -12.45 21.15
N SER A 428 -34.08 -12.74 22.22
CA SER A 428 -34.63 -13.17 23.51
C SER A 428 -35.03 -12.05 24.47
N ASP A 429 -34.43 -10.87 24.34
CA ASP A 429 -34.39 -9.88 25.42
C ASP A 429 -34.41 -8.42 24.96
N GLY A 430 -34.33 -8.15 23.66
CA GLY A 430 -34.38 -6.78 23.13
C GLY A 430 -33.16 -5.93 23.49
N GLU A 431 -32.12 -6.54 24.06
CA GLU A 431 -30.82 -5.90 24.32
C GLU A 431 -29.98 -5.81 23.04
N PHE A 432 -29.22 -4.73 22.96
CA PHE A 432 -28.25 -4.47 21.91
C PHE A 432 -26.92 -5.16 22.28
N ARG A 433 -26.42 -6.05 21.42
CA ARG A 433 -25.08 -6.62 21.57
C ARG A 433 -24.35 -6.63 20.24
N LEU A 434 -23.19 -5.98 20.23
CA LEU A 434 -22.29 -5.98 19.09
C LEU A 434 -21.60 -7.34 19.04
N THR A 435 -21.67 -8.01 17.90
CA THR A 435 -20.98 -9.30 17.70
C THR A 435 -19.79 -9.03 16.81
N GLU A 436 -18.59 -9.32 17.32
CA GLU A 436 -17.34 -9.21 16.57
C GLU A 436 -17.29 -10.25 15.45
N LEU A 437 -16.92 -9.83 14.25
CA LEU A 437 -16.31 -10.69 13.24
C LEU A 437 -14.89 -10.17 13.07
N SER A 438 -13.95 -10.73 13.85
CA SER A 438 -12.54 -10.40 13.72
C SER A 438 -12.11 -10.56 12.26
N ALA A 439 -11.69 -9.45 11.66
CA ALA A 439 -11.11 -9.42 10.34
C ALA A 439 -9.60 -9.69 10.38
N ASP A 440 -9.07 -10.30 11.45
CA ASP A 440 -7.70 -10.80 11.46
C ASP A 440 -7.56 -11.85 10.35
N ARG A 441 -6.91 -11.44 9.26
CA ARG A 441 -6.66 -12.26 8.06
C ARG A 441 -5.49 -13.22 8.24
N SER A 442 -4.95 -13.30 9.45
CA SER A 442 -3.60 -13.78 9.68
C SER A 442 -3.54 -15.07 10.48
N THR A 443 -4.65 -15.51 11.06
CA THR A 443 -4.81 -16.85 11.61
C THR A 443 -5.75 -17.68 10.72
N PRO A 444 -5.43 -18.95 10.39
CA PRO A 444 -6.44 -19.84 9.81
C PRO A 444 -7.60 -19.91 10.79
N ARG A 445 -8.80 -19.54 10.33
CA ARG A 445 -10.00 -19.39 11.17
C ARG A 445 -10.36 -20.73 11.80
N ARG A 446 -9.81 -21.00 12.99
CA ARG A 446 -10.22 -22.13 13.82
C ARG A 446 -11.44 -21.69 14.61
N PHE A 447 -12.62 -21.81 14.00
CA PHE A 447 -13.87 -21.71 14.75
C PHE A 447 -13.96 -22.89 15.72
N THR A 448 -13.42 -22.72 16.91
CA THR A 448 -13.67 -23.64 18.02
C THR A 448 -14.92 -23.11 18.71
N PHE A 449 -16.06 -23.75 18.44
CA PHE A 449 -17.32 -23.39 19.11
C PHE A 449 -17.21 -23.81 20.59
N ASP A 450 -16.86 -22.87 21.47
CA ASP A 450 -16.90 -23.09 22.92
C ASP A 450 -18.34 -22.84 23.42
N PHE A 451 -19.08 -23.91 23.65
CA PHE A 451 -20.47 -23.89 24.13
C PHE A 451 -20.55 -23.66 25.65
N GLU A 452 -19.83 -22.67 26.18
CA GLU A 452 -19.88 -22.27 27.60
C GLU A 452 -20.65 -20.97 27.84
N SER A 453 -21.84 -20.80 27.23
CA SER A 453 -22.85 -19.91 27.80
C SER A 453 -24.09 -20.69 28.20
N ARG A 454 -24.38 -20.66 29.50
CA ARG A 454 -25.49 -21.37 30.14
C ARG A 454 -26.81 -20.79 29.64
N GLU A 455 -27.70 -21.70 29.28
CA GLU A 455 -29.09 -21.50 28.85
C GLU A 455 -29.31 -21.29 27.34
N LEU A 456 -29.25 -22.39 26.58
CA LEU A 456 -30.33 -22.84 25.67
C LEU A 456 -30.04 -24.30 25.26
N THR A 457 -30.89 -25.22 25.75
CA THR A 457 -31.07 -26.65 25.39
C THR A 457 -29.86 -27.47 24.91
N LYS A 458 -29.43 -28.40 25.77
CA LYS A 458 -28.52 -29.53 25.54
C LYS A 458 -28.73 -30.20 24.16
N PHE A 459 -27.67 -30.27 23.35
CA PHE A 459 -27.54 -31.27 22.28
C PHE A 459 -26.62 -32.40 22.79
N ASP A 460 -27.05 -33.66 22.65
CA ASP A 460 -26.31 -34.82 23.14
C ASP A 460 -25.25 -35.36 22.16
N ASN A 461 -25.04 -34.73 20.99
CA ASN A 461 -23.93 -35.02 20.07
C ASN A 461 -23.77 -33.89 19.02
N PRO A 462 -22.77 -32.99 19.12
CA PRO A 462 -22.40 -32.15 17.98
C PRO A 462 -21.86 -33.03 16.84
N PRO A 463 -22.06 -32.68 15.56
CA PRO A 463 -21.41 -33.38 14.45
C PRO A 463 -19.88 -33.32 14.68
N ASN A 464 -19.26 -34.50 14.72
CA ASN A 464 -17.82 -34.71 14.95
C ASN A 464 -16.95 -33.69 14.19
N ASP A 465 -15.89 -33.20 14.85
CA ASP A 465 -14.57 -32.69 14.39
C ASP A 465 -14.30 -32.57 12.86
N GLU A 466 -15.22 -32.07 12.05
CA GLU A 466 -14.97 -31.69 10.67
C GLU A 466 -14.40 -30.28 10.64
N VAL A 467 -13.12 -30.18 10.30
CA VAL A 467 -12.43 -28.91 10.03
C VAL A 467 -12.98 -28.38 8.70
N PHE A 468 -13.90 -27.44 8.76
CA PHE A 468 -14.30 -26.65 7.61
C PHE A 468 -13.16 -25.68 7.27
N GLY A 469 -12.82 -25.51 5.98
CA GLY A 469 -11.78 -24.59 5.50
C GLY A 469 -12.10 -23.11 5.77
N ASP A 470 -11.48 -22.18 5.03
CA ASP A 470 -11.65 -20.72 5.20
C ASP A 470 -13.12 -20.29 4.97
N ALA A 471 -13.93 -20.35 6.04
CA ALA A 471 -15.30 -19.92 6.03
C ALA A 471 -15.37 -18.38 6.06
N THR A 472 -16.04 -17.80 5.06
CA THR A 472 -16.15 -16.36 4.82
C THR A 472 -17.48 -15.77 5.24
N PHE A 473 -18.49 -16.58 5.59
CA PHE A 473 -19.80 -16.15 6.11
C PHE A 473 -20.48 -17.31 6.87
N PHE A 474 -21.31 -17.01 7.87
CA PHE A 474 -22.28 -17.97 8.42
C PHE A 474 -23.59 -17.28 8.89
N ALA A 475 -24.73 -17.98 8.78
CA ALA A 475 -25.98 -17.55 9.40
C ALA A 475 -26.92 -18.72 9.73
N TRP A 476 -27.59 -18.61 10.87
CA TRP A 476 -28.69 -19.49 11.27
C TRP A 476 -30.02 -19.00 10.71
N ALA A 477 -30.87 -19.92 10.28
CA ALA A 477 -32.26 -19.59 10.02
C ALA A 477 -32.96 -19.17 11.34
N PRO A 478 -33.99 -18.31 11.29
CA PRO A 478 -34.65 -17.79 12.49
C PRO A 478 -35.18 -18.87 13.45
N ALA A 479 -35.58 -20.03 12.93
CA ALA A 479 -36.06 -21.16 13.73
C ALA A 479 -34.94 -22.02 14.34
N GLY A 480 -33.66 -21.70 14.11
CA GLY A 480 -32.48 -22.39 14.65
C GLY A 480 -32.26 -23.81 14.11
N ASN A 481 -33.09 -24.27 13.18
CA ASN A 481 -33.08 -25.63 12.63
C ASN A 481 -32.28 -25.77 11.32
N ARG A 482 -31.76 -24.66 10.79
CA ARG A 482 -30.98 -24.61 9.55
C ARG A 482 -29.81 -23.65 9.71
N PHE A 483 -28.70 -23.96 9.05
CA PHE A 483 -27.46 -23.19 9.08
C PHE A 483 -26.92 -23.05 7.67
N ALA A 484 -26.44 -21.86 7.31
CA ALA A 484 -25.77 -21.60 6.03
C ALA A 484 -24.36 -21.07 6.29
N MET A 485 -23.40 -21.47 5.47
CA MET A 485 -22.00 -21.03 5.55
C MET A 485 -21.40 -20.90 4.15
N LEU A 486 -20.52 -19.93 3.92
CA LEU A 486 -19.77 -19.81 2.67
C LEU A 486 -18.31 -20.26 2.92
N SER A 487 -17.83 -21.26 2.19
CA SER A 487 -16.42 -21.71 2.24
C SER A 487 -15.95 -22.10 0.84
N ASP A 488 -14.76 -21.67 0.45
CA ASP A 488 -14.14 -21.93 -0.87
C ASP A 488 -15.01 -21.52 -2.07
N GLY A 489 -15.71 -20.38 -1.96
CA GLY A 489 -16.62 -19.89 -3.00
C GLY A 489 -17.90 -20.71 -3.17
N LYS A 490 -18.19 -21.63 -2.25
CA LYS A 490 -19.39 -22.48 -2.23
C LYS A 490 -20.21 -22.19 -0.99
N ILE A 491 -21.53 -22.12 -1.15
CA ILE A 491 -22.46 -22.01 -0.03
C ILE A 491 -22.80 -23.43 0.44
N HIS A 492 -22.65 -23.69 1.72
CA HIS A 492 -22.97 -24.91 2.44
C HIS A 492 -24.21 -24.65 3.28
N VAL A 493 -25.28 -25.43 3.11
CA VAL A 493 -26.49 -25.33 3.93
C VAL A 493 -26.70 -26.64 4.68
N VAL A 494 -26.67 -26.58 6.01
CA VAL A 494 -26.92 -27.71 6.90
C VAL A 494 -28.39 -27.70 7.32
N LEU A 495 -29.08 -28.81 7.06
CA LEU A 495 -30.48 -29.05 7.40
C LEU A 495 -30.57 -30.12 8.49
N ASP A 496 -31.14 -29.75 9.64
CA ASP A 496 -31.46 -30.63 10.77
C ASP A 496 -30.26 -31.33 11.46
N SER A 497 -30.41 -31.52 12.77
CA SER A 497 -29.43 -32.05 13.74
C SER A 497 -29.03 -33.53 13.54
N SER A 498 -29.32 -34.14 12.38
CA SER A 498 -28.90 -35.51 12.08
C SER A 498 -28.31 -35.64 10.66
N LYS A 499 -26.98 -35.51 10.63
CA LYS A 499 -26.04 -35.53 9.49
C LYS A 499 -26.08 -34.29 8.59
N PRO A 500 -24.97 -33.53 8.47
CA PRO A 500 -24.87 -32.44 7.51
C PRO A 500 -25.01 -32.99 6.08
N GLN A 501 -25.98 -32.46 5.33
CA GLN A 501 -26.01 -32.62 3.88
C GLN A 501 -25.26 -31.45 3.24
N ILE A 502 -24.24 -31.76 2.45
CA ILE A 502 -23.44 -30.76 1.73
C ILE A 502 -24.12 -30.52 0.38
N ILE A 503 -24.70 -29.33 0.19
CA ILE A 503 -25.30 -28.92 -1.09
C ILE A 503 -24.32 -27.98 -1.80
N PRO A 504 -23.63 -28.41 -2.88
CA PRO A 504 -22.73 -27.53 -3.63
C PRO A 504 -23.55 -26.56 -4.50
N ILE A 505 -23.52 -25.27 -4.16
CA ILE A 505 -24.12 -24.22 -5.01
C ILE A 505 -23.00 -23.45 -5.70
N ALA A 506 -22.78 -23.74 -6.99
CA ALA A 506 -22.49 -22.76 -8.05
C ALA A 506 -22.02 -23.48 -9.36
N PRO A 507 -22.45 -23.01 -10.55
CA PRO A 507 -21.69 -23.13 -11.79
C PRO A 507 -20.38 -22.33 -11.67
N GLU A 508 -19.34 -22.69 -12.41
CA GLU A 508 -18.02 -22.03 -12.43
C GLU A 508 -18.02 -20.51 -12.73
N SER A 509 -19.18 -19.90 -13.01
CA SER A 509 -19.35 -18.52 -13.48
C SER A 509 -19.89 -17.50 -12.47
N LEU A 510 -20.35 -17.91 -11.27
CA LEU A 510 -20.86 -16.99 -10.24
C LEU A 510 -19.85 -16.89 -9.08
N LYS A 511 -19.36 -15.69 -8.79
CA LYS A 511 -18.51 -15.42 -7.61
C LYS A 511 -19.35 -14.70 -6.56
N CYS A 512 -19.37 -15.23 -5.33
CA CYS A 512 -19.92 -14.50 -4.19
C CYS A 512 -18.95 -13.37 -3.81
N ILE A 513 -19.46 -12.17 -3.50
CA ILE A 513 -18.61 -11.00 -3.20
C ILE A 513 -17.81 -11.19 -1.90
N ARG A 514 -16.68 -10.49 -1.88
CA ARG A 514 -15.69 -10.21 -0.84
C ARG A 514 -16.19 -10.35 0.61
N PHE A 515 -15.32 -10.96 1.42
CA PHE A 515 -15.22 -10.94 2.89
C PHE A 515 -16.51 -10.74 3.69
N GLY A 516 -16.92 -11.78 4.42
CA GLY A 516 -17.71 -11.68 5.64
C GLY A 516 -19.21 -11.91 5.50
N GLU A 517 -19.89 -11.19 4.61
CA GLU A 517 -21.23 -10.72 5.00
C GLU A 517 -22.19 -10.54 3.79
N ALA A 518 -22.23 -11.55 2.92
CA ALA A 518 -23.00 -11.52 1.67
C ALA A 518 -24.38 -12.20 1.73
N ALA A 519 -24.83 -12.70 2.90
CA ALA A 519 -26.11 -13.41 2.97
C ALA A 519 -26.93 -13.19 4.25
N THR A 520 -28.25 -13.31 4.14
CA THR A 520 -29.17 -13.33 5.29
C THR A 520 -30.37 -14.23 5.02
N TRP A 521 -30.94 -14.83 6.07
CA TRP A 521 -32.10 -15.69 5.94
C TRP A 521 -33.40 -14.88 5.84
N THR A 522 -34.35 -15.37 5.06
CA THR A 522 -35.73 -14.87 5.15
C THR A 522 -36.33 -15.21 6.51
N VAL A 523 -37.28 -14.38 6.96
CA VAL A 523 -37.94 -14.53 8.28
C VAL A 523 -38.59 -15.90 8.45
N ASP A 524 -39.10 -16.49 7.37
CA ASP A 524 -39.68 -17.83 7.37
C ASP A 524 -38.65 -18.97 7.32
N GLY A 525 -37.36 -18.65 7.22
CA GLY A 525 -36.25 -19.62 7.15
C GLY A 525 -36.25 -20.46 5.87
N LYS A 526 -37.02 -20.09 4.85
CA LYS A 526 -37.17 -20.88 3.62
C LYS A 526 -36.25 -20.44 2.49
N SER A 527 -35.77 -19.21 2.50
CA SER A 527 -34.89 -18.68 1.46
C SER A 527 -33.68 -17.98 2.05
N LEU A 528 -32.61 -17.93 1.26
CA LEU A 528 -31.39 -17.20 1.56
C LEU A 528 -31.29 -16.02 0.59
N LEU A 529 -31.14 -14.81 1.13
CA LEU A 529 -30.80 -13.61 0.38
C LEU A 529 -29.29 -13.57 0.23
N LEU A 530 -28.81 -13.32 -0.99
CA LEU A 530 -27.41 -13.39 -1.36
C LEU A 530 -27.00 -12.22 -2.24
N ILE A 531 -25.78 -11.74 -2.04
CA ILE A 531 -25.10 -10.85 -2.98
C ILE A 531 -24.21 -11.69 -3.91
N LEU A 532 -24.48 -11.60 -5.21
CA LEU A 532 -23.79 -12.34 -6.27
C LEU A 532 -23.08 -11.36 -7.21
N GLU A 533 -21.83 -11.64 -7.59
CA GLU A 533 -21.06 -10.82 -8.54
C GLU A 533 -20.64 -11.61 -9.77
N SER A 534 -20.70 -10.93 -10.92
CA SER A 534 -20.18 -11.42 -12.19
C SER A 534 -19.49 -10.26 -12.92
N GLY A 535 -18.17 -10.21 -12.84
CA GLY A 535 -17.38 -9.14 -13.45
C GLY A 535 -17.53 -7.81 -12.70
N ARG A 536 -18.16 -6.80 -13.33
CA ARG A 536 -18.43 -5.48 -12.73
C ARG A 536 -19.89 -5.30 -12.30
N GLU A 537 -20.68 -6.37 -12.38
CA GLU A 537 -22.10 -6.35 -12.03
C GLU A 537 -22.31 -7.10 -10.71
N ALA A 538 -23.05 -6.50 -9.78
CA ALA A 538 -23.52 -7.13 -8.55
C ALA A 538 -25.04 -7.28 -8.59
N ARG A 539 -25.56 -8.36 -7.99
CA ARG A 539 -26.98 -8.68 -7.92
C ARG A 539 -27.34 -9.14 -6.52
N VAL A 540 -28.47 -8.69 -6.00
CA VAL A 540 -29.07 -9.26 -4.79
C VAL A 540 -30.19 -10.21 -5.19
N ALA A 541 -30.08 -11.46 -4.78
CA ALA A 541 -31.01 -12.52 -5.15
C ALA A 541 -31.52 -13.29 -3.92
N SER A 542 -32.81 -13.62 -3.91
CA SER A 542 -33.39 -14.60 -3.00
C SER A 542 -33.36 -15.97 -3.65
N ILE A 543 -32.88 -16.98 -2.91
CA ILE A 543 -32.85 -18.37 -3.35
C ILE A 543 -33.59 -19.22 -2.35
N HIS A 544 -34.63 -19.93 -2.79
CA HIS A 544 -35.36 -20.86 -1.94
C HIS A 544 -34.49 -22.07 -1.63
N VAL A 545 -34.46 -22.51 -0.37
CA VAL A 545 -33.60 -23.62 0.08
C VAL A 545 -33.91 -24.91 -0.65
N ASP A 546 -35.19 -25.21 -0.87
CA ASP A 546 -35.60 -26.43 -1.59
C ASP A 546 -35.21 -26.37 -3.09
N ASP A 547 -34.89 -25.18 -3.63
CA ASP A 547 -34.37 -25.02 -4.99
C ASP A 547 -32.83 -25.08 -5.04
N LEU A 548 -32.14 -25.14 -3.90
CA LEU A 548 -30.67 -25.24 -3.83
C LEU A 548 -30.15 -26.60 -4.28
N GLU A 549 -30.98 -27.64 -4.24
CA GLU A 549 -30.68 -28.97 -4.79
C GLU A 549 -30.71 -29.00 -6.33
N SER A 550 -31.19 -27.93 -6.96
CA SER A 550 -31.29 -27.84 -8.42
C SER A 550 -29.97 -27.33 -9.04
N PRO A 551 -29.49 -27.91 -10.16
CA PRO A 551 -28.29 -27.43 -10.84
C PRO A 551 -28.41 -25.99 -11.36
N ILE A 552 -29.63 -25.46 -11.45
CA ILE A 552 -29.93 -24.05 -11.70
C ILE A 552 -30.99 -23.63 -10.67
N PRO A 553 -30.60 -23.06 -9.53
CA PRO A 553 -31.55 -22.62 -8.53
C PRO A 553 -32.47 -21.56 -9.12
N LYS A 554 -33.77 -21.66 -8.82
CA LYS A 554 -34.69 -20.55 -9.11
C LYS A 554 -34.33 -19.40 -8.18
N THR A 555 -33.99 -18.27 -8.77
CA THR A 555 -33.64 -17.06 -8.03
C THR A 555 -34.68 -15.98 -8.29
N GLN A 556 -35.12 -15.31 -7.24
CA GLN A 556 -35.86 -14.05 -7.36
C GLN A 556 -34.85 -12.92 -7.24
N GLN A 557 -34.65 -12.18 -8.33
CA GLN A 557 -33.76 -11.03 -8.33
C GLN A 557 -34.46 -9.84 -7.66
N LEU A 558 -33.81 -9.25 -6.66
CA LEU A 558 -34.30 -8.08 -5.92
C LEU A 558 -33.58 -6.80 -6.33
N TRP A 559 -32.32 -6.90 -6.75
CA TRP A 559 -31.53 -5.76 -7.21
C TRP A 559 -30.44 -6.17 -8.20
N THR A 560 -30.07 -5.27 -9.12
CA THR A 560 -28.87 -5.37 -9.95
C THR A 560 -28.24 -3.97 -10.14
N GLY A 561 -26.91 -3.92 -10.19
CA GLY A 561 -26.16 -2.69 -10.44
C GLY A 561 -24.66 -2.93 -10.55
N SER A 562 -23.88 -1.85 -10.50
CA SER A 562 -22.41 -1.92 -10.48
C SER A 562 -21.94 -2.54 -9.17
N SER A 563 -20.95 -3.44 -9.22
CA SER A 563 -20.34 -3.98 -8.00
C SER A 563 -19.51 -2.94 -7.22
N ALA A 564 -19.17 -1.82 -7.84
CA ALA A 564 -18.52 -0.69 -7.15
C ALA A 564 -19.51 0.17 -6.35
N ASP A 565 -20.82 0.04 -6.58
CA ASP A 565 -21.85 0.87 -5.96
C ASP A 565 -22.47 0.19 -4.73
N LEU A 566 -22.15 -1.08 -4.45
CA LEU A 566 -22.74 -1.89 -3.38
C LEU A 566 -21.67 -2.29 -2.36
N GLU A 567 -21.91 -1.93 -1.10
CA GLU A 567 -21.09 -2.42 0.03
C GLU A 567 -21.75 -3.63 0.72
N SER A 568 -20.96 -4.33 1.53
CA SER A 568 -21.40 -5.50 2.28
C SER A 568 -22.51 -5.19 3.30
N GLY A 569 -23.36 -6.17 3.56
CA GLY A 569 -24.37 -6.13 4.62
C GLY A 569 -25.82 -5.99 4.13
N LEU A 570 -26.61 -7.05 4.34
CA LEU A 570 -28.05 -7.06 4.05
C LEU A 570 -28.86 -7.13 5.33
N ALA A 571 -29.87 -6.27 5.47
CA ALA A 571 -30.81 -6.31 6.59
C ALA A 571 -32.24 -6.51 6.09
N LEU A 572 -32.81 -7.68 6.38
CA LEU A 572 -34.23 -7.93 6.13
C LEU A 572 -35.05 -7.48 7.34
N SER A 573 -36.14 -6.77 7.10
CA SER A 573 -37.07 -6.37 8.15
C SER A 573 -37.72 -7.59 8.81
N PRO A 574 -38.13 -7.50 10.10
CA PRO A 574 -38.75 -8.63 10.79
C PRO A 574 -40.09 -9.09 10.18
N ASP A 575 -40.75 -8.24 9.40
CA ASP A 575 -41.96 -8.58 8.64
C ASP A 575 -41.66 -9.24 7.28
N GLY A 576 -40.38 -9.32 6.88
CA GLY A 576 -39.91 -9.92 5.63
C GLY A 576 -40.17 -9.09 4.38
N LYS A 577 -40.76 -7.90 4.49
CA LYS A 577 -41.24 -7.12 3.34
C LYS A 577 -40.25 -6.10 2.81
N ARG A 578 -39.23 -5.75 3.61
CA ARG A 578 -38.30 -4.66 3.31
C ARG A 578 -36.88 -5.15 3.46
N LEU A 579 -36.08 -4.91 2.43
CA LEU A 579 -34.66 -5.15 2.43
C LEU A 579 -33.93 -3.82 2.50
N VAL A 580 -33.02 -3.68 3.45
CA VAL A 580 -32.10 -2.55 3.55
C VAL A 580 -30.69 -2.99 3.14
N LEU A 581 -30.06 -2.18 2.29
CA LEU A 581 -28.74 -2.42 1.73
C LEU A 581 -27.96 -1.09 1.60
N PRO A 582 -26.64 -1.08 1.86
CA PRO A 582 -25.79 0.08 1.61
C PRO A 582 -25.49 0.22 0.10
N LEU A 583 -25.90 1.34 -0.51
CA LEU A 583 -25.65 1.65 -1.91
C LEU A 583 -25.07 3.06 -2.08
N TYR A 584 -24.26 3.26 -3.11
CA TYR A 584 -23.79 4.58 -3.50
C TYR A 584 -24.95 5.49 -3.89
N SER A 585 -25.14 6.58 -3.13
CA SER A 585 -26.12 7.61 -3.45
C SER A 585 -25.45 8.75 -4.21
N GLN A 586 -26.00 9.09 -5.38
CA GLN A 586 -25.59 10.29 -6.11
C GLN A 586 -25.96 11.60 -5.39
N ASN A 587 -26.96 11.56 -4.49
CA ASN A 587 -27.40 12.75 -3.76
C ASN A 587 -26.40 13.13 -2.67
N SER A 588 -25.98 12.15 -1.88
CA SER A 588 -25.05 12.31 -0.76
C SER A 588 -23.59 12.03 -1.13
N ARG A 589 -23.33 11.54 -2.35
CA ARG A 589 -22.00 11.21 -2.89
C ARG A 589 -21.19 10.24 -2.02
N ARG A 590 -21.87 9.29 -1.40
CA ARG A 590 -21.33 8.31 -0.45
C ARG A 590 -22.14 7.02 -0.47
N ILE A 591 -21.66 5.99 0.22
CA ILE A 591 -22.46 4.79 0.51
C ILE A 591 -23.49 5.12 1.59
N ALA A 592 -24.78 5.01 1.25
CA ALA A 592 -25.91 5.33 2.13
C ALA A 592 -26.92 4.18 2.17
N LEU A 593 -27.76 4.17 3.21
CA LEU A 593 -28.78 3.14 3.38
C LEU A 593 -29.93 3.31 2.39
N HIS A 594 -30.21 2.26 1.64
CA HIS A 594 -31.34 2.18 0.70
C HIS A 594 -32.27 1.04 1.06
N GLU A 595 -33.55 1.23 0.77
CA GLU A 595 -34.62 0.26 1.00
C GLU A 595 -35.22 -0.24 -0.32
N ILE A 596 -35.53 -1.53 -0.37
CA ILE A 596 -36.24 -2.21 -1.45
C ILE A 596 -37.43 -3.00 -0.88
N ASP A 597 -38.58 -2.93 -1.55
CA ASP A 597 -39.74 -3.80 -1.29
C ASP A 597 -39.47 -5.20 -1.84
N VAL A 598 -39.55 -6.22 -0.98
CA VAL A 598 -39.21 -7.60 -1.35
C VAL A 598 -40.31 -8.27 -2.20
N ASP A 599 -41.58 -7.92 -1.94
CA ASP A 599 -42.73 -8.50 -2.62
C ASP A 599 -42.90 -7.89 -4.02
N ASN A 600 -42.54 -6.62 -4.18
CA ASN A 600 -42.57 -5.88 -5.45
C ASN A 600 -41.28 -5.06 -5.65
N PRO A 601 -40.16 -5.72 -6.03
CA PRO A 601 -38.87 -5.07 -6.15
C PRO A 601 -38.90 -3.95 -7.20
N GLY A 602 -38.77 -2.72 -6.70
CA GLY A 602 -38.66 -1.49 -7.48
C GLY A 602 -37.27 -0.87 -7.38
N ALA A 603 -37.13 0.39 -7.84
CA ALA A 603 -35.90 1.14 -7.67
C ALA A 603 -35.60 1.35 -6.16
N PRO A 604 -34.34 1.15 -5.71
CA PRO A 604 -33.97 1.40 -4.31
C PRO A 604 -34.28 2.83 -3.89
N ARG A 605 -34.79 2.99 -2.68
CA ARG A 605 -35.12 4.30 -2.10
C ARG A 605 -34.20 4.61 -0.93
N GLU A 606 -33.46 5.71 -1.01
CA GLU A 606 -32.60 6.18 0.08
C GLU A 606 -33.44 6.44 1.35
N ILE A 607 -33.00 5.90 2.49
CA ILE A 607 -33.65 6.07 3.79
C ILE A 607 -33.37 7.50 4.29
N ARG A 608 -34.43 8.27 4.55
CA ARG A 608 -34.31 9.65 5.05
C ARG A 608 -34.16 9.62 6.57
N GLY A 609 -33.13 10.27 7.11
CA GLY A 609 -32.88 10.35 8.56
C GLY A 609 -31.46 9.98 8.98
N ASP A 610 -30.68 9.36 8.09
CA ASP A 610 -29.24 9.20 8.29
C ASP A 610 -28.54 10.57 8.28
N THR A 611 -28.03 10.99 9.43
CA THR A 611 -27.28 12.25 9.62
C THR A 611 -25.77 12.07 9.55
N SER A 612 -25.28 10.83 9.43
CA SER A 612 -23.85 10.59 9.29
C SER A 612 -23.33 11.23 8.00
N THR A 613 -22.05 11.57 7.95
CA THR A 613 -21.38 12.11 6.75
C THR A 613 -20.45 11.09 6.09
N SER A 614 -20.44 9.87 6.61
CA SER A 614 -19.42 8.84 6.35
C SER A 614 -20.02 7.63 5.63
N ASP A 615 -19.18 6.80 5.00
CA ASP A 615 -19.66 5.62 4.25
C ASP A 615 -20.23 4.57 5.21
N VAL A 616 -21.41 4.03 4.88
CA VAL A 616 -22.06 2.95 5.63
C VAL A 616 -21.41 1.60 5.31
N THR A 617 -21.02 0.85 6.33
CA THR A 617 -20.30 -0.43 6.19
C THR A 617 -21.12 -1.67 6.55
N GLY A 618 -22.24 -1.50 7.25
CA GLY A 618 -23.13 -2.60 7.62
C GLY A 618 -24.42 -2.11 8.27
N CYS A 619 -25.46 -2.96 8.29
CA CYS A 619 -26.76 -2.61 8.88
C CYS A 619 -27.55 -3.82 9.40
N CYS A 620 -28.45 -3.59 10.36
CA CYS A 620 -29.41 -4.58 10.86
C CYS A 620 -30.69 -3.95 11.42
N PHE A 621 -31.79 -4.71 11.40
CA PHE A 621 -33.04 -4.34 12.06
C PHE A 621 -33.12 -4.85 13.50
N SER A 622 -33.77 -4.07 14.37
CA SER A 622 -34.25 -4.60 15.65
C SER A 622 -35.33 -5.66 15.44
N PRO A 623 -35.50 -6.63 16.37
CA PRO A 623 -36.49 -7.71 16.22
C PRO A 623 -37.92 -7.19 16.17
N ASP A 624 -38.18 -6.02 16.79
CA ASP A 624 -39.47 -5.34 16.75
C ASP A 624 -39.67 -4.43 15.53
N GLY A 625 -38.66 -4.30 14.67
CA GLY A 625 -38.68 -3.55 13.41
C GLY A 625 -38.73 -2.02 13.58
N LYS A 626 -38.56 -1.51 14.81
CA LYS A 626 -38.63 -0.08 15.10
C LYS A 626 -37.31 0.65 14.90
N TRP A 627 -36.20 -0.06 14.99
CA TRP A 627 -34.86 0.51 14.90
C TRP A 627 -34.08 -0.14 13.78
N LEU A 628 -33.26 0.68 13.14
CA LEU A 628 -32.20 0.27 12.25
C LEU A 628 -30.88 0.69 12.91
N VAL A 629 -29.94 -0.24 13.02
CA VAL A 629 -28.58 0.07 13.47
C VAL A 629 -27.65 -0.12 12.28
N TYR A 630 -26.72 0.80 12.11
CA TYR A 630 -25.73 0.74 11.05
C TYR A 630 -24.40 1.25 11.56
N THR A 631 -23.34 0.78 10.93
CA THR A 631 -21.97 1.21 11.19
C THR A 631 -21.52 2.11 10.07
N THR A 632 -20.71 3.11 10.40
CA THR A 632 -20.02 3.93 9.40
C THR A 632 -18.53 3.93 9.67
N TRP A 633 -17.77 4.09 8.60
CA TRP A 633 -16.34 4.32 8.68
C TRP A 633 -16.05 5.83 8.67
N GLU A 634 -15.75 6.43 9.82
CA GLU A 634 -15.31 7.82 9.81
C GLU A 634 -13.88 7.91 9.27
N ARG A 635 -13.73 8.63 8.15
CA ARG A 635 -12.42 9.14 7.75
C ARG A 635 -12.08 10.23 8.74
N GLY A 636 -11.27 9.90 9.75
CA GLY A 636 -10.83 10.85 10.77
C GLY A 636 -10.36 12.14 10.09
N ASN A 637 -11.07 13.24 10.33
CA ASN A 637 -10.58 14.55 9.96
C ASN A 637 -9.25 14.77 10.67
N ARG A 638 -8.29 15.34 9.93
CA ARG A 638 -6.99 15.81 10.43
C ARG A 638 -7.14 16.39 11.83
N TRP A 639 -6.36 15.86 12.78
CA TRP A 639 -6.18 16.47 14.09
C TRP A 639 -5.86 17.96 13.91
N ASN A 640 -6.63 18.82 14.59
CA ASN A 640 -6.37 20.26 14.68
C ASN A 640 -5.04 20.56 15.35
#